data_AF-A0A855IX00-F1
#
_entry.id   AF-A0A855IX00-F1
#
_cell.length_a   1.000
_cell.length_b   1.000
_cell.length_c   1.000
_cell.angle_alpha   90.00
_cell.angle_beta   90.00
_cell.angle_gamma   90.00
#
_symmetry.space_group_name_H-M   'P 1'
#
loop_
_entity.id
_entity.type
_entity.pdbx_description
1 polymer ?
#
loop_
_entity_poly.entity_id
_entity_poly.type
_entity_poly.pdbx_seq_one_letter_code
_entity_poly.pdbx_strand_id
1 'polypeptide(L)'
;MVSGCGGSSDSENPVGSTASGYAFLDSLVCADADLNGVCSDQEKQIADVSGYAQQRQYDGAILTASPGMKVVTPFTTLIHSEMMFNPTVSNDVEQAKASLQSKLGDHVGINFSVLDSTHGTKDLSNLLLKSLKKAQSDGKQSSYTNIAHALDLMIEHKTLDLSNIDVAGTVSRHLQIEDSLVVRGSQSVPQLSNAKSIALNPASSQIVFLTANDVVMQIDSSSRNKPVTINGDNASQAVSSLVSIRSHDDDDYDDHDDDDDDDDDDYDHGGGTGGGEIPVDSSEIIQLVPALNGVQAYKVYKPTAYVTPTSSDICNSQGANGVFLTSLNGSNNNNVGVKAFAIDTYSSRSGGTLPPIPKPNPAEPPKSSESCINDNFAAVVPLLQSGSLLAIKNTGSSIYSQQELKLLSANKLDMKSWSHALKASSPQVMSSYDESEALIVYKNYFSNSNLAAEVIDTSNLSTKMTIDKLNLKTANIVVNQQILLGLDSNKVEWVSNSIQQTVLGELTVDSAISKIATSRDGKTSAITTASSLYIVDNMTRTLLVTEFLSNNAIKSLYVLEDKVIALTSSGADYYQFRNISGPALKVGSQLVTKELLKKWEDSGNSNWNSTNLGYILSQTGTASEISDKFKNVNLSFSPTNATTSSGISGVHVSGLERGEWLTFYKGL
;
A
#
# COMPACT_ATOMS: atom_id res chain seq x y z
N MET A 1 34.88 -32.72 4.42
CA MET A 1 36.26 -32.78 4.94
C MET A 1 36.99 -31.51 4.53
N VAL A 2 37.59 -30.84 5.53
CA VAL A 2 38.72 -29.87 5.52
C VAL A 2 38.68 -28.64 4.60
N SER A 3 39.01 -27.50 5.22
CA SER A 3 39.06 -26.12 4.70
C SER A 3 40.24 -25.82 3.77
N GLY A 4 40.12 -24.68 3.06
CA GLY A 4 41.26 -23.91 2.55
C GLY A 4 40.87 -22.44 2.40
N CYS A 5 41.50 -21.56 3.18
CA CYS A 5 41.46 -20.10 3.01
C CYS A 5 42.53 -19.65 2.01
N GLY A 6 42.23 -18.61 1.22
CA GLY A 6 43.20 -17.85 0.43
C GLY A 6 42.49 -16.78 -0.40
N GLY A 7 42.82 -15.50 -0.19
CA GLY A 7 42.06 -14.35 -0.71
C GLY A 7 42.69 -13.60 -1.89
N SER A 8 41.86 -12.69 -2.41
CA SER A 8 42.10 -11.47 -3.21
C SER A 8 42.52 -11.60 -4.68
N SER A 9 41.59 -11.32 -5.61
CA SER A 9 41.49 -10.07 -6.37
C SER A 9 40.58 -10.24 -7.61
N ASP A 10 39.70 -9.25 -7.80
CA ASP A 10 39.02 -8.75 -8.98
C ASP A 10 38.48 -9.67 -10.10
N SER A 11 37.20 -9.43 -10.39
CA SER A 11 36.51 -9.61 -11.67
C SER A 11 36.62 -10.99 -12.32
N GLU A 12 35.58 -11.80 -12.13
CA GLU A 12 34.87 -12.48 -13.23
C GLU A 12 33.67 -13.25 -12.66
N ASN A 13 32.55 -13.19 -13.38
CA ASN A 13 31.29 -13.89 -13.11
C ASN A 13 31.51 -15.34 -12.64
N PRO A 14 30.75 -15.86 -11.65
CA PRO A 14 30.48 -17.29 -11.64
C PRO A 14 29.36 -17.57 -12.65
N VAL A 15 29.72 -17.62 -13.94
CA VAL A 15 29.06 -18.55 -14.86
C VAL A 15 29.43 -19.94 -14.36
N GLY A 16 28.44 -20.68 -13.84
CA GLY A 16 28.64 -22.05 -13.39
C GLY A 16 28.14 -22.36 -11.98
N SER A 17 26.96 -21.87 -11.60
CA SER A 17 26.14 -22.61 -10.63
C SER A 17 25.73 -23.93 -11.32
N THR A 18 26.30 -25.05 -10.88
CA THR A 18 25.86 -26.40 -11.27
C THR A 18 24.35 -26.44 -11.40
N ALA A 19 23.84 -26.79 -12.59
CA ALA A 19 22.41 -26.89 -12.86
C ALA A 19 21.76 -27.73 -11.77
N SER A 20 21.11 -27.04 -10.83
CA SER A 20 20.34 -27.69 -9.79
C SER A 20 19.37 -28.61 -10.51
N GLY A 21 19.26 -29.88 -10.14
CA GLY A 21 18.53 -30.88 -10.91
C GLY A 21 17.04 -30.58 -11.16
N TYR A 22 16.50 -29.47 -10.64
CA TYR A 22 15.13 -28.99 -10.77
C TYR A 22 15.05 -27.83 -11.77
N ALA A 23 14.26 -28.00 -12.83
CA ALA A 23 14.19 -27.04 -13.92
C ALA A 23 13.55 -25.68 -13.53
N PHE A 24 12.75 -25.63 -12.46
CA PHE A 24 12.12 -24.40 -12.00
C PHE A 24 13.07 -23.45 -11.25
N LEU A 25 14.27 -23.90 -10.86
CA LEU A 25 15.18 -23.07 -10.05
C LEU A 25 15.81 -21.91 -10.82
N ASP A 26 15.86 -22.00 -12.15
CA ASP A 26 16.41 -20.95 -13.02
C ASP A 26 15.45 -19.76 -13.21
N SER A 27 14.19 -19.87 -12.76
CA SER A 27 13.20 -18.80 -12.85
C SER A 27 13.26 -17.84 -11.66
N LEU A 28 13.02 -16.55 -11.92
CA LEU A 28 13.06 -15.48 -10.92
C LEU A 28 12.04 -15.74 -9.80
N VAL A 29 12.46 -15.49 -8.56
CA VAL A 29 11.57 -15.39 -7.40
C VAL A 29 11.31 -13.91 -7.13
N CYS A 30 10.07 -13.56 -6.86
CA CYS A 30 9.68 -12.23 -6.45
C CYS A 30 8.68 -12.27 -5.30
N ALA A 31 8.46 -11.12 -4.67
CA ALA A 31 7.37 -10.97 -3.71
C ALA A 31 6.02 -11.01 -4.44
N ASP A 32 5.04 -11.64 -3.81
CA ASP A 32 3.62 -11.55 -4.13
C ASP A 32 2.98 -10.88 -2.91
N ALA A 33 3.15 -9.57 -2.84
CA ALA A 33 2.85 -8.79 -1.66
C ALA A 33 1.33 -8.64 -1.47
N ASP A 34 0.57 -8.62 -2.56
CA ASP A 34 -0.89 -8.49 -2.52
C ASP A 34 -1.65 -9.84 -2.53
N LEU A 35 -0.95 -10.96 -2.69
CA LEU A 35 -1.51 -12.32 -2.76
C LEU A 35 -2.51 -12.51 -3.91
N ASN A 36 -2.33 -11.81 -5.03
CA ASN A 36 -3.12 -12.03 -6.24
C ASN A 36 -2.57 -13.17 -7.13
N GLY A 37 -1.35 -13.66 -6.85
CA GLY A 37 -0.71 -14.74 -7.58
C GLY A 37 -0.04 -14.28 -8.88
N VAL A 38 0.16 -12.97 -9.04
CA VAL A 38 0.77 -12.29 -10.16
C VAL A 38 1.90 -11.42 -9.66
N CYS A 39 3.10 -11.70 -10.14
CA CYS A 39 4.25 -10.88 -9.83
C CYS A 39 4.31 -9.65 -10.74
N SER A 40 3.82 -8.51 -10.24
CA SER A 40 3.82 -7.26 -10.99
C SER A 40 5.24 -6.71 -11.20
N ASP A 41 5.42 -5.81 -12.17
CA ASP A 41 6.72 -5.20 -12.44
C ASP A 41 7.28 -4.36 -11.28
N GLN A 42 6.42 -3.97 -10.32
CA GLN A 42 6.85 -3.27 -9.11
C GLN A 42 7.29 -4.24 -8.02
N GLU A 43 6.59 -5.35 -7.81
CA GLU A 43 6.99 -6.35 -6.83
C GLU A 43 8.32 -7.02 -7.21
N LYS A 44 8.64 -7.10 -8.51
CA LYS A 44 9.97 -7.49 -8.99
C LYS A 44 11.08 -6.53 -8.55
N GLN A 45 10.75 -5.30 -8.15
CA GLN A 45 11.72 -4.32 -7.65
C GLN A 45 11.93 -4.38 -6.13
N ILE A 46 11.17 -5.21 -5.41
CA ILE A 46 11.41 -5.46 -3.98
C ILE A 46 12.76 -6.15 -3.83
N ALA A 47 13.69 -5.48 -3.14
CA ALA A 47 15.07 -5.97 -3.01
C ALA A 47 15.17 -7.18 -2.08
N ASP A 48 14.38 -7.21 -1.01
CA ASP A 48 14.31 -8.32 -0.05
C ASP A 48 12.90 -8.91 -0.01
N VAL A 49 12.74 -10.07 -0.64
CA VAL A 49 11.47 -10.80 -0.74
C VAL A 49 11.22 -11.73 0.45
N SER A 50 12.14 -11.84 1.41
CA SER A 50 12.04 -12.82 2.51
C SER A 50 10.89 -12.55 3.49
N GLY A 51 10.53 -11.27 3.66
CA GLY A 51 9.42 -10.82 4.50
C GLY A 51 8.04 -10.89 3.84
N TYR A 52 7.96 -11.37 2.59
CA TYR A 52 6.73 -11.42 1.79
C TYR A 52 6.40 -12.86 1.42
N ALA A 53 5.14 -13.10 1.04
CA ALA A 53 4.85 -14.29 0.27
C ALA A 53 5.65 -14.21 -1.03
N GLN A 54 6.11 -15.37 -1.48
CA GLN A 54 6.99 -15.45 -2.63
C GLN A 54 6.29 -16.20 -3.74
N GLN A 55 6.52 -15.74 -4.96
CA GLN A 55 5.98 -16.34 -6.16
C GLN A 55 7.10 -16.55 -7.17
N ARG A 56 6.91 -17.59 -7.97
CA ARG A 56 7.73 -17.93 -9.12
C ARG A 56 6.83 -18.48 -10.21
N GLN A 57 6.99 -17.97 -11.43
CA GLN A 57 6.31 -18.50 -12.60
C GLN A 57 7.26 -19.42 -13.39
N TYR A 58 6.82 -20.64 -13.68
CA TYR A 58 7.59 -21.60 -14.47
C TYR A 58 6.66 -22.45 -15.34
N ASP A 59 6.94 -22.50 -16.65
CA ASP A 59 6.20 -23.32 -17.63
C ASP A 59 4.67 -23.16 -17.54
N GLY A 60 4.19 -21.94 -17.28
CA GLY A 60 2.75 -21.63 -17.15
C GLY A 60 2.12 -22.02 -15.81
N ALA A 61 2.87 -22.56 -14.86
CA ALA A 61 2.44 -22.73 -13.48
C ALA A 61 3.02 -21.62 -12.60
N ILE A 62 2.22 -21.12 -11.65
CA ILE A 62 2.72 -20.36 -10.51
C ILE A 62 3.08 -21.34 -9.38
N LEU A 63 4.21 -21.08 -8.76
CA LEU A 63 4.71 -21.73 -7.55
C LEU A 63 4.77 -20.67 -6.47
N THR A 64 4.34 -21.01 -5.26
CA THR A 64 4.24 -20.05 -4.16
C THR A 64 4.91 -20.57 -2.89
N ALA A 65 5.24 -19.65 -2.01
CA ALA A 65 5.74 -19.93 -0.67
C ALA A 65 5.29 -18.83 0.28
N SER A 66 5.07 -19.17 1.55
CA SER A 66 4.75 -18.17 2.57
C SER A 66 6.01 -17.43 3.04
N PRO A 67 5.86 -16.26 3.70
CA PRO A 67 6.99 -15.55 4.28
C PRO A 67 7.85 -16.44 5.19
N GLY A 68 9.17 -16.33 5.08
CA GLY A 68 10.14 -17.08 5.90
C GLY A 68 10.45 -18.51 5.43
N MET A 69 9.78 -19.03 4.39
CA MET A 69 10.21 -20.26 3.72
C MET A 69 11.52 -20.02 2.95
N LYS A 70 12.39 -21.04 2.86
CA LYS A 70 13.74 -20.89 2.26
C LYS A 70 13.77 -21.13 0.76
N VAL A 71 12.72 -21.74 0.20
CA VAL A 71 12.65 -22.16 -1.21
C VAL A 71 11.24 -21.94 -1.78
N VAL A 72 11.14 -21.69 -3.09
CA VAL A 72 9.86 -21.64 -3.81
C VAL A 72 9.75 -22.83 -4.76
N THR A 73 8.86 -23.77 -4.43
CA THR A 73 8.77 -25.10 -5.03
C THR A 73 7.31 -25.57 -5.16
N PRO A 74 7.04 -26.64 -5.91
CA PRO A 74 5.72 -27.26 -5.93
C PRO A 74 5.22 -27.68 -4.53
N PHE A 75 6.10 -28.10 -3.63
CA PHE A 75 5.71 -28.50 -2.27
C PHE A 75 5.40 -27.32 -1.36
N THR A 76 6.20 -26.25 -1.40
CA THR A 76 5.87 -25.02 -0.66
C THR A 76 4.58 -24.40 -1.16
N THR A 77 4.23 -24.61 -2.43
CA THR A 77 2.94 -24.18 -3.00
C THR A 77 1.77 -24.89 -2.30
N LEU A 78 1.88 -26.19 -2.03
CA LEU A 78 0.86 -26.92 -1.26
C LEU A 78 0.80 -26.46 0.19
N ILE A 79 1.95 -26.26 0.85
CA ILE A 79 2.00 -25.77 2.24
C ILE A 79 1.37 -24.38 2.33
N HIS A 80 1.72 -23.49 1.41
CA HIS A 80 1.17 -22.14 1.35
C HIS A 80 -0.34 -22.17 1.08
N SER A 81 -0.80 -23.01 0.16
CA SER A 81 -2.23 -23.19 -0.11
C SER A 81 -3.00 -23.73 1.09
N GLU A 82 -2.48 -24.74 1.78
CA GLU A 82 -3.11 -25.27 3.00
C GLU A 82 -3.15 -24.19 4.09
N MET A 83 -2.06 -23.43 4.25
CA MET A 83 -1.99 -22.30 5.18
C MET A 83 -3.09 -21.26 4.89
N MET A 84 -3.27 -20.89 3.62
CA MET A 84 -4.24 -19.87 3.21
C MET A 84 -5.68 -20.37 3.23
N PHE A 85 -5.97 -21.61 2.86
CA PHE A 85 -7.33 -22.07 2.58
C PHE A 85 -7.90 -23.08 3.58
N ASN A 86 -7.10 -23.66 4.46
CA ASN A 86 -7.60 -24.52 5.52
C ASN A 86 -7.93 -23.69 6.79
N PRO A 87 -9.20 -23.55 7.19
CA PRO A 87 -9.58 -22.77 8.37
C PRO A 87 -9.09 -23.37 9.69
N THR A 88 -8.63 -24.64 9.72
CA THR A 88 -8.12 -25.28 10.95
C THR A 88 -6.71 -24.85 11.32
N VAL A 89 -5.88 -24.46 10.35
CA VAL A 89 -4.44 -24.24 10.57
C VAL A 89 -4.11 -22.82 11.00
N SER A 90 -5.12 -21.93 11.08
CA SER A 90 -4.99 -20.56 11.56
C SER A 90 -3.78 -19.81 10.98
N ASN A 91 -3.48 -20.04 9.70
CA ASN A 91 -2.36 -19.45 8.98
C ASN A 91 -0.96 -19.75 9.55
N ASP A 92 -0.83 -20.90 10.22
CA ASP A 92 0.43 -21.36 10.77
C ASP A 92 1.09 -22.40 9.86
N VAL A 93 2.36 -22.16 9.52
CA VAL A 93 3.14 -23.00 8.62
C VAL A 93 3.37 -24.40 9.20
N GLU A 94 3.58 -24.53 10.51
CA GLU A 94 3.78 -25.83 11.15
C GLU A 94 2.47 -26.63 11.19
N GLN A 95 1.35 -25.98 11.49
CA GLN A 95 0.02 -26.61 11.43
C GLN A 95 -0.35 -27.02 10.00
N ALA A 96 -0.02 -26.20 8.99
CA ALA A 96 -0.21 -26.55 7.58
C ALA A 96 0.62 -27.78 7.19
N LYS A 97 1.91 -27.83 7.58
CA LYS A 97 2.77 -29.00 7.38
C LYS A 97 2.19 -30.25 8.06
N ALA A 98 1.73 -30.14 9.30
CA ALA A 98 1.14 -31.26 10.04
C ALA A 98 -0.17 -31.77 9.41
N SER A 99 -1.03 -30.86 8.96
CA SER A 99 -2.27 -31.21 8.24
C SER A 99 -1.95 -31.94 6.92
N LEU A 100 -1.03 -31.40 6.11
CA LEU A 100 -0.62 -32.03 4.85
C LEU A 100 0.07 -33.38 5.07
N GLN A 101 0.87 -33.53 6.12
CA GLN A 101 1.49 -34.80 6.46
C GLN A 101 0.42 -35.89 6.64
N SER A 102 -0.57 -35.64 7.50
CA SER A 102 -1.61 -36.63 7.81
C SER A 102 -2.60 -36.87 6.66
N LYS A 103 -2.96 -35.82 5.90
CA LYS A 103 -3.98 -35.92 4.84
C LYS A 103 -3.46 -36.38 3.49
N LEU A 104 -2.16 -36.20 3.23
CA LEU A 104 -1.55 -36.50 1.93
C LEU A 104 -0.19 -37.17 2.07
N GLY A 105 0.73 -36.59 2.84
CA GLY A 105 2.13 -37.03 2.95
C GLY A 105 2.29 -38.51 3.27
N ASP A 106 1.55 -39.01 4.27
CA ASP A 106 1.57 -40.41 4.71
C ASP A 106 1.06 -41.38 3.63
N HIS A 107 0.23 -40.91 2.70
CA HIS A 107 -0.31 -41.71 1.61
C HIS A 107 0.60 -41.76 0.37
N VAL A 108 1.34 -40.68 0.10
CA VAL A 108 2.21 -40.56 -1.08
C VAL A 108 3.70 -40.74 -0.76
N GLY A 109 4.05 -41.03 0.49
CA GLY A 109 5.42 -41.26 0.93
C GLY A 109 6.27 -39.99 1.01
N ILE A 110 5.66 -38.87 1.43
CA ILE A 110 6.29 -37.54 1.47
C ILE A 110 6.31 -37.01 2.90
N ASN A 111 7.42 -36.37 3.28
CA ASN A 111 7.58 -35.74 4.57
C ASN A 111 7.49 -34.21 4.47
N PHE A 112 6.33 -33.64 4.78
CA PHE A 112 6.08 -32.19 4.75
C PHE A 112 6.84 -31.41 5.83
N SER A 113 7.37 -32.05 6.88
CA SER A 113 8.08 -31.35 7.96
C SER A 113 9.36 -30.62 7.52
N VAL A 114 9.94 -31.02 6.37
CA VAL A 114 11.22 -30.49 5.84
C VAL A 114 11.07 -29.76 4.50
N LEU A 115 9.87 -29.72 3.93
CA LEU A 115 9.63 -29.22 2.56
C LEU A 115 9.45 -27.70 2.46
N ASP A 116 9.54 -26.99 3.57
CA ASP A 116 9.68 -25.52 3.64
C ASP A 116 11.13 -25.04 3.38
N SER A 117 12.08 -25.97 3.41
CA SER A 117 13.52 -25.70 3.32
C SER A 117 14.26 -26.60 2.33
N THR A 118 13.57 -27.55 1.70
CA THR A 118 14.13 -28.48 0.73
C THR A 118 13.23 -28.62 -0.51
N HIS A 119 13.77 -29.10 -1.63
CA HIS A 119 13.05 -29.18 -2.90
C HIS A 119 12.19 -30.45 -3.09
N GLY A 120 12.18 -31.36 -2.11
CA GLY A 120 11.62 -32.69 -2.27
C GLY A 120 12.44 -33.57 -3.21
N THR A 121 11.85 -34.63 -3.77
CA THR A 121 12.48 -35.47 -4.80
C THR A 121 12.16 -34.94 -6.19
N LYS A 122 13.10 -35.06 -7.14
CA LYS A 122 12.95 -34.55 -8.51
C LYS A 122 11.70 -35.11 -9.22
N ASP A 123 11.46 -36.41 -9.11
CA ASP A 123 10.35 -37.05 -9.81
C ASP A 123 9.00 -36.59 -9.27
N LEU A 124 8.85 -36.49 -7.95
CA LEU A 124 7.61 -36.01 -7.33
C LEU A 124 7.41 -34.51 -7.57
N SER A 125 8.47 -33.70 -7.55
CA SER A 125 8.38 -32.28 -7.88
C SER A 125 7.94 -32.07 -9.34
N ASN A 126 8.45 -32.86 -10.28
CA ASN A 126 8.03 -32.81 -11.68
C ASN A 126 6.58 -33.26 -11.88
N LEU A 127 6.17 -34.32 -11.17
CA LEU A 127 4.78 -34.81 -11.19
C LEU A 127 3.82 -33.75 -10.65
N LEU A 128 4.12 -33.19 -9.47
CA LEU A 128 3.31 -32.17 -8.83
C LEU A 128 3.25 -30.89 -9.67
N LEU A 129 4.36 -30.48 -10.28
CA LEU A 129 4.39 -29.33 -11.18
C LEU A 129 3.45 -29.51 -12.38
N LYS A 130 3.41 -30.71 -12.99
CA LYS A 130 2.46 -31.02 -14.08
C LYS A 130 1.01 -30.93 -13.60
N SER A 131 0.71 -31.46 -12.42
CA SER A 131 -0.62 -31.38 -11.82
C SER A 131 -1.05 -29.95 -11.50
N LEU A 132 -0.16 -29.14 -10.94
CA LEU A 132 -0.41 -27.72 -10.65
C LEU A 132 -0.63 -26.92 -11.94
N LYS A 133 0.19 -27.15 -12.97
CA LYS A 133 0.01 -26.55 -14.30
C LYS A 133 -1.35 -26.89 -14.89
N LYS A 134 -1.74 -28.18 -14.85
CA LYS A 134 -3.05 -28.65 -15.31
C LYS A 134 -4.17 -27.94 -14.55
N ALA A 135 -4.10 -27.90 -13.22
CA ALA A 135 -5.15 -27.26 -12.43
C ALA A 135 -5.27 -25.76 -12.67
N GLN A 136 -4.16 -25.06 -12.86
CA GLN A 136 -4.15 -23.62 -13.13
C GLN A 136 -4.61 -23.27 -14.55
N SER A 137 -4.43 -24.18 -15.52
CA SER A 137 -4.88 -23.99 -16.91
C SER A 137 -6.33 -24.43 -17.14
N ASP A 138 -6.75 -25.54 -16.54
CA ASP A 138 -8.11 -26.07 -16.62
C ASP A 138 -9.09 -25.35 -15.67
N GLY A 139 -8.54 -24.70 -14.64
CA GLY A 139 -9.30 -24.01 -13.60
C GLY A 139 -10.07 -22.79 -14.12
N LYS A 140 -11.21 -22.50 -13.47
CA LYS A 140 -12.08 -21.35 -13.79
C LYS A 140 -12.03 -20.25 -12.74
N GLN A 141 -11.16 -20.39 -11.75
CA GLN A 141 -11.02 -19.48 -10.61
C GLN A 141 -9.67 -18.74 -10.69
N SER A 142 -9.38 -17.89 -9.71
CA SER A 142 -8.06 -17.27 -9.56
C SER A 142 -6.97 -18.33 -9.34
N SER A 143 -5.71 -17.98 -9.61
CA SER A 143 -4.58 -18.90 -9.55
C SER A 143 -4.46 -19.60 -8.18
N TYR A 144 -4.59 -18.84 -7.08
CA TYR A 144 -4.56 -19.39 -5.72
C TYR A 144 -5.72 -20.35 -5.44
N THR A 145 -6.93 -20.01 -5.87
CA THR A 145 -8.10 -20.86 -5.66
C THR A 145 -8.03 -22.14 -6.50
N ASN A 146 -7.51 -22.07 -7.73
CA ASN A 146 -7.24 -23.25 -8.57
C ASN A 146 -6.22 -24.19 -7.91
N ILE A 147 -5.18 -23.65 -7.28
CA ILE A 147 -4.19 -24.44 -6.50
C ILE A 147 -4.87 -25.09 -5.29
N ALA A 148 -5.72 -24.35 -4.57
CA ALA A 148 -6.43 -24.88 -3.41
C ALA A 148 -7.40 -26.01 -3.78
N HIS A 149 -8.11 -25.86 -4.90
CA HIS A 149 -8.96 -26.92 -5.46
C HIS A 149 -8.15 -28.15 -5.84
N ALA A 150 -7.01 -27.96 -6.52
CA ALA A 150 -6.11 -29.06 -6.87
C ALA A 150 -5.61 -29.81 -5.63
N LEU A 151 -5.24 -29.10 -4.57
CA LEU A 151 -4.82 -29.70 -3.31
C LEU A 151 -5.94 -30.54 -2.69
N ASP A 152 -7.20 -30.09 -2.75
CA ASP A 152 -8.32 -30.90 -2.25
C ASP A 152 -8.52 -32.19 -3.06
N LEU A 153 -8.40 -32.12 -4.39
CA LEU A 153 -8.44 -33.31 -5.25
C LEU A 153 -7.28 -34.27 -4.94
N MET A 154 -6.09 -33.75 -4.68
CA MET A 154 -4.93 -34.56 -4.28
C MET A 154 -5.17 -35.27 -2.95
N ILE A 155 -5.79 -34.60 -1.98
CA ILE A 155 -6.16 -35.18 -0.68
C ILE A 155 -7.26 -36.23 -0.86
N GLU A 156 -8.31 -35.93 -1.61
CA GLU A 156 -9.43 -36.84 -1.86
C GLU A 156 -8.98 -38.14 -2.53
N HIS A 157 -8.18 -38.02 -3.59
CA HIS A 157 -7.67 -39.15 -4.36
C HIS A 157 -6.36 -39.73 -3.83
N LYS A 158 -5.80 -39.14 -2.76
CA LYS A 158 -4.55 -39.57 -2.11
C LYS A 158 -3.38 -39.71 -3.09
N THR A 159 -3.25 -38.75 -4.00
CA THR A 159 -2.25 -38.75 -5.08
C THR A 159 -1.74 -37.34 -5.34
N LEU A 160 -0.52 -37.22 -5.88
CA LEU A 160 -0.02 -35.95 -6.44
C LEU A 160 -0.30 -35.82 -7.94
N ASP A 161 -0.73 -36.89 -8.60
CA ASP A 161 -0.98 -36.94 -10.04
C ASP A 161 -2.44 -36.65 -10.36
N LEU A 162 -2.70 -35.49 -10.95
CA LEU A 162 -4.04 -35.08 -11.41
C LEU A 162 -4.25 -35.32 -12.91
N SER A 163 -3.34 -36.00 -13.61
CA SER A 163 -3.43 -36.21 -15.06
C SER A 163 -4.72 -36.93 -15.50
N ASN A 164 -5.19 -37.87 -14.68
CA ASN A 164 -6.40 -38.67 -14.93
C ASN A 164 -7.64 -38.14 -14.18
N ILE A 165 -7.56 -36.97 -13.55
CA ILE A 165 -8.66 -36.35 -12.80
C ILE A 165 -9.22 -35.17 -13.60
N ASP A 166 -10.55 -35.12 -13.74
CA ASP A 166 -11.25 -34.00 -14.38
C ASP A 166 -11.35 -32.82 -13.40
N VAL A 167 -10.30 -32.00 -13.36
CA VAL A 167 -10.20 -30.84 -12.47
C VAL A 167 -11.32 -29.82 -12.77
N ALA A 168 -11.64 -29.60 -14.04
CA ALA A 168 -12.61 -28.60 -14.48
C ALA A 168 -14.07 -29.05 -14.29
N GLY A 169 -14.35 -30.35 -14.41
CA GLY A 169 -15.67 -30.93 -14.18
C GLY A 169 -15.99 -31.20 -12.72
N THR A 170 -14.98 -31.29 -11.85
CA THR A 170 -15.19 -31.52 -10.41
C THR A 170 -15.57 -30.23 -9.70
N VAL A 171 -16.64 -30.26 -8.92
CA VAL A 171 -17.15 -29.10 -8.18
C VAL A 171 -16.12 -28.68 -7.12
N SER A 172 -15.66 -27.44 -7.20
CA SER A 172 -14.81 -26.83 -6.18
C SER A 172 -15.62 -26.47 -4.95
N ARG A 173 -15.07 -26.79 -3.77
CA ARG A 173 -15.62 -26.30 -2.48
C ARG A 173 -15.28 -24.83 -2.21
N HIS A 174 -14.36 -24.26 -2.98
CA HIS A 174 -13.92 -22.88 -2.81
C HIS A 174 -14.87 -21.95 -3.52
N LEU A 175 -15.37 -20.97 -2.76
CA LEU A 175 -16.07 -19.83 -3.31
C LEU A 175 -15.06 -18.86 -3.91
N GLN A 176 -15.48 -18.14 -4.93
CA GLN A 176 -14.84 -16.92 -5.41
C GLN A 176 -15.96 -15.91 -5.65
N ILE A 177 -15.89 -14.77 -4.96
CA ILE A 177 -16.90 -13.71 -5.01
C ILE A 177 -16.17 -12.43 -5.39
N GLU A 178 -16.64 -11.80 -6.45
CA GLU A 178 -16.10 -10.56 -7.02
C GLU A 178 -17.25 -9.56 -7.18
N ASP A 179 -17.02 -8.31 -6.81
CA ASP A 179 -17.87 -7.12 -7.01
C ASP A 179 -19.30 -7.16 -6.41
N SER A 180 -19.74 -8.34 -5.96
CA SER A 180 -21.13 -8.62 -5.54
C SER A 180 -21.30 -8.61 -4.01
N LEU A 181 -20.20 -8.48 -3.28
CA LEU A 181 -20.14 -8.52 -1.83
C LEU A 181 -18.98 -7.65 -1.35
N VAL A 182 -19.18 -6.96 -0.22
CA VAL A 182 -18.16 -6.13 0.40
C VAL A 182 -17.89 -6.62 1.81
N VAL A 183 -16.64 -6.99 2.08
CA VAL A 183 -16.16 -7.21 3.44
C VAL A 183 -15.70 -5.86 3.98
N ARG A 184 -16.47 -5.34 4.93
CA ARG A 184 -16.12 -4.11 5.65
C ARG A 184 -15.55 -4.45 7.01
N GLY A 185 -14.39 -3.86 7.33
CA GLY A 185 -13.85 -3.90 8.68
C GLY A 185 -13.14 -2.60 9.04
N SER A 186 -12.94 -2.40 10.34
CA SER A 186 -12.21 -1.26 10.87
C SER A 186 -11.17 -1.71 11.89
N GLN A 187 -10.07 -0.96 11.97
CA GLN A 187 -9.02 -1.17 12.96
C GLN A 187 -8.67 0.15 13.61
N SER A 188 -8.61 0.18 14.95
CA SER A 188 -8.14 1.35 15.68
C SER A 188 -6.62 1.49 15.55
N VAL A 189 -6.19 2.66 15.09
CA VAL A 189 -4.79 3.07 14.96
C VAL A 189 -4.65 4.49 15.53
N PRO A 190 -4.66 4.65 16.87
CA PRO A 190 -4.63 5.98 17.51
C PRO A 190 -3.41 6.83 17.11
N GLN A 191 -2.33 6.19 16.66
CA GLN A 191 -1.09 6.83 16.23
C GLN A 191 -1.23 7.62 14.91
N LEU A 192 -2.33 7.44 14.17
CA LEU A 192 -2.67 8.29 13.02
C LEU A 192 -3.13 9.69 13.44
N SER A 193 -3.38 9.90 14.74
CA SER A 193 -3.74 11.21 15.27
C SER A 193 -2.58 12.16 15.02
N ASN A 194 -2.86 13.27 14.33
CA ASN A 194 -1.86 14.26 13.94
C ASN A 194 -0.62 13.71 13.19
N ALA A 195 -0.73 12.55 12.52
CA ALA A 195 0.34 12.06 11.64
C ALA A 195 0.72 13.13 10.61
N LYS A 196 2.03 13.41 10.49
CA LYS A 196 2.60 14.43 9.59
C LYS A 196 2.51 13.97 8.13
N SER A 197 2.73 12.69 7.88
CA SER A 197 2.65 12.12 6.53
C SER A 197 2.13 10.69 6.56
N ILE A 198 1.47 10.29 5.48
CA ILE A 198 0.94 8.94 5.26
C ILE A 198 1.14 8.64 3.78
N ALA A 199 1.72 7.49 3.44
CA ALA A 199 1.96 7.09 2.06
C ALA A 199 1.85 5.56 1.92
N LEU A 200 1.27 5.08 0.82
CA LEU A 200 1.26 3.67 0.45
C LEU A 200 2.48 3.34 -0.40
N ASN A 201 3.18 2.25 -0.09
CA ASN A 201 4.09 1.58 -1.02
C ASN A 201 3.27 0.58 -1.86
N PRO A 202 3.08 0.81 -3.16
CA PRO A 202 2.29 -0.09 -3.99
C PRO A 202 3.00 -1.41 -4.32
N ALA A 203 4.33 -1.50 -4.22
CA ALA A 203 5.02 -2.79 -4.38
C ALA A 203 4.85 -3.68 -3.16
N SER A 204 5.04 -3.13 -1.96
CA SER A 204 4.99 -3.93 -0.73
C SER A 204 3.60 -3.99 -0.09
N SER A 205 2.64 -3.25 -0.64
CA SER A 205 1.31 -3.03 -0.05
C SER A 205 1.41 -2.63 1.42
N GLN A 206 2.37 -1.76 1.77
CA GLN A 206 2.54 -1.23 3.12
C GLN A 206 2.22 0.25 3.15
N ILE A 207 1.39 0.66 4.08
CA ILE A 207 1.16 2.07 4.37
C ILE A 207 2.21 2.49 5.41
N VAL A 208 3.07 3.42 5.05
CA VAL A 208 4.05 4.03 5.95
C VAL A 208 3.52 5.38 6.39
N PHE A 209 3.58 5.67 7.69
CA PHE A 209 3.20 6.97 8.22
C PHE A 209 4.18 7.51 9.25
N LEU A 210 4.32 8.84 9.27
CA LEU A 210 5.12 9.58 10.23
C LEU A 210 4.19 10.17 11.28
N THR A 211 4.38 9.77 12.54
CA THR A 211 3.60 10.33 13.66
C THR A 211 3.99 11.79 13.94
N ALA A 212 3.20 12.48 14.76
CA ALA A 212 3.52 13.84 15.22
C ALA A 212 4.89 13.95 15.93
N ASN A 213 5.37 12.86 16.52
CA ASN A 213 6.63 12.79 17.27
C ASN A 213 7.79 12.22 16.43
N ASP A 214 7.69 12.30 15.10
CA ASP A 214 8.71 11.82 14.16
C ASP A 214 9.06 10.32 14.26
N VAL A 215 8.12 9.53 14.78
CA VAL A 215 8.20 8.07 14.75
C VAL A 215 7.60 7.53 13.46
N VAL A 216 8.38 6.72 12.74
CA VAL A 216 7.93 5.99 11.55
C VAL A 216 7.16 4.75 11.98
N MET A 217 5.98 4.56 11.40
CA MET A 217 5.13 3.40 11.64
C MET A 217 4.64 2.83 10.32
N GLN A 218 4.26 1.55 10.33
CA GLN A 218 3.72 0.87 9.16
C GLN A 218 2.41 0.16 9.50
N ILE A 219 1.50 0.19 8.54
CA ILE A 219 0.27 -0.62 8.51
C ILE A 219 0.41 -1.52 7.30
N ASP A 220 0.24 -2.82 7.52
CA ASP A 220 0.15 -3.73 6.41
C ASP A 220 -1.22 -3.62 5.75
N SER A 221 -1.24 -3.24 4.48
CA SER A 221 -2.46 -3.27 3.68
C SER A 221 -2.65 -4.60 2.97
N SER A 222 -1.60 -5.41 2.86
CA SER A 222 -1.73 -6.79 2.47
C SER A 222 -2.21 -7.64 3.65
N SER A 223 -2.80 -8.76 3.32
CA SER A 223 -3.25 -9.80 4.23
C SER A 223 -2.09 -10.61 4.80
N ARG A 224 -1.08 -9.95 5.36
CA ARG A 224 -0.03 -10.66 6.07
C ARG A 224 -0.50 -11.07 7.46
N ASN A 225 -0.21 -12.33 7.75
CA ASN A 225 -0.59 -13.02 8.97
C ASN A 225 0.30 -12.65 10.17
N LYS A 226 1.23 -11.70 9.99
CA LYS A 226 2.09 -11.19 11.06
C LYS A 226 2.37 -9.70 10.87
N PRO A 227 2.33 -8.91 11.96
CA PRO A 227 2.78 -7.53 11.94
C PRO A 227 4.25 -7.46 11.51
N VAL A 228 4.57 -6.59 10.55
CA VAL A 228 5.97 -6.26 10.26
C VAL A 228 6.44 -5.25 11.30
N THR A 229 7.27 -5.68 12.23
CA THR A 229 7.96 -4.77 13.15
C THR A 229 9.06 -4.07 12.37
N ILE A 230 8.94 -2.76 12.18
CA ILE A 230 10.07 -1.94 11.71
C ILE A 230 10.57 -1.07 12.86
N ASN A 231 11.88 -1.19 13.08
CA ASN A 231 12.68 -0.33 13.91
C ASN A 231 12.83 1.03 13.21
N GLY A 232 11.95 1.98 13.52
CA GLY A 232 12.19 3.37 13.20
C GLY A 232 13.22 3.94 14.17
N ASP A 233 14.34 4.44 13.65
CA ASP A 233 15.22 5.33 14.41
C ASP A 233 14.45 6.64 14.71
N ASN A 234 14.70 7.25 15.88
CA ASN A 234 14.24 8.63 16.12
C ASN A 234 14.84 9.51 15.03
N ALA A 235 14.00 10.18 14.26
CA ALA A 235 14.42 10.85 13.05
C ALA A 235 15.08 12.22 13.30
N SER A 236 15.40 12.55 14.55
CA SER A 236 16.00 13.82 14.95
C SER A 236 17.31 13.61 15.72
N GLN A 237 18.44 13.72 15.03
CA GLN A 237 19.51 14.55 15.54
C GLN A 237 19.84 15.58 14.47
N ALA A 238 19.84 16.85 14.89
CA ALA A 238 20.28 17.97 14.09
C ALA A 238 21.67 17.67 13.55
N VAL A 239 21.80 17.58 12.22
CA VAL A 239 23.11 17.58 11.57
C VAL A 239 23.57 19.03 11.62
N SER A 240 24.25 19.40 12.71
CA SER A 240 24.92 20.69 12.86
C SER A 240 26.21 20.69 12.03
N SER A 241 26.08 20.71 10.71
CA SER A 241 27.11 21.22 9.82
C SER A 241 26.45 22.32 9.01
N LEU A 242 26.46 23.52 9.63
CA LEU A 242 25.86 24.75 9.17
C LEU A 242 26.21 25.01 7.70
N VAL A 243 25.20 25.20 6.86
CA VAL A 243 25.35 25.96 5.60
C VAL A 243 24.66 27.29 5.80
N SER A 244 25.42 28.32 5.53
CA SER A 244 24.99 29.70 5.43
C SER A 244 24.30 29.96 4.10
N ILE A 245 23.10 30.54 4.12
CA ILE A 245 22.33 30.87 2.92
C ILE A 245 22.38 32.38 2.69
N ARG A 246 22.82 32.80 1.50
CA ARG A 246 22.97 34.21 1.11
C ARG A 246 21.61 34.84 0.85
N SER A 247 21.29 35.92 1.55
CA SER A 247 20.27 36.87 1.11
C SER A 247 20.80 37.67 -0.10
N HIS A 248 19.99 37.84 -1.14
CA HIS A 248 20.18 38.92 -2.10
C HIS A 248 19.42 40.13 -1.53
N ASP A 249 20.11 41.25 -1.35
CA ASP A 249 19.47 42.54 -1.18
C ASP A 249 19.11 43.08 -2.57
N ASP A 250 17.91 43.64 -2.68
CA ASP A 250 17.40 44.30 -3.89
C ASP A 250 18.15 45.62 -4.08
N ASP A 251 19.25 45.59 -4.83
CA ASP A 251 19.92 46.80 -5.29
C ASP A 251 19.32 47.22 -6.64
N ASP A 252 18.35 48.13 -6.65
CA ASP A 252 18.12 48.98 -7.82
C ASP A 252 17.69 50.41 -7.39
N TYR A 253 18.64 51.30 -7.59
CA TYR A 253 18.64 52.75 -7.78
C TYR A 253 17.30 53.46 -8.03
N ASP A 254 17.08 54.55 -7.28
CA ASP A 254 16.59 55.81 -7.87
C ASP A 254 17.23 57.00 -7.12
N ASP A 255 18.00 57.78 -7.88
CA ASP A 255 18.65 59.05 -7.56
C ASP A 255 17.64 60.18 -7.28
N HIS A 256 18.15 61.29 -6.69
CA HIS A 256 17.60 62.67 -6.61
C HIS A 256 16.71 62.99 -5.38
N ASP A 257 16.90 64.01 -4.53
CA ASP A 257 17.73 65.23 -4.52
C ASP A 257 17.85 65.76 -3.06
N ASP A 258 18.98 66.40 -2.78
CA ASP A 258 19.23 67.66 -2.03
C ASP A 258 18.41 68.01 -0.76
N ASP A 259 19.11 68.14 0.38
CA ASP A 259 19.34 69.42 1.09
C ASP A 259 19.78 69.18 2.56
N ASP A 260 21.10 69.35 2.78
CA ASP A 260 21.76 70.14 3.84
C ASP A 260 21.07 70.30 5.22
N ASP A 261 21.66 69.74 6.29
CA ASP A 261 22.46 70.52 7.26
C ASP A 261 22.80 69.74 8.56
N ASP A 262 24.05 69.95 8.97
CA ASP A 262 24.66 69.85 10.31
C ASP A 262 25.38 68.55 10.74
N ASP A 263 26.71 68.66 10.54
CA ASP A 263 27.84 67.92 11.10
C ASP A 263 27.78 67.73 12.64
N ASP A 264 28.22 66.54 13.08
CA ASP A 264 29.21 66.40 14.18
C ASP A 264 29.72 64.93 14.23
N ASP A 265 30.93 64.75 13.70
CA ASP A 265 32.06 63.95 14.23
C ASP A 265 31.83 62.54 14.81
N ASP A 266 32.30 61.50 14.08
CA ASP A 266 33.55 60.78 14.43
C ASP A 266 33.66 59.36 13.82
N TYR A 267 34.73 59.19 13.03
CA TYR A 267 35.54 57.98 12.77
C TYR A 267 34.96 56.65 12.24
N ASP A 268 35.71 56.18 11.23
CA ASP A 268 35.98 54.78 10.85
C ASP A 268 35.06 54.05 9.85
N HIS A 269 35.62 53.97 8.63
CA HIS A 269 35.68 52.79 7.76
C HIS A 269 34.37 52.13 7.32
N GLY A 270 34.11 52.29 6.02
CA GLY A 270 33.19 51.46 5.27
C GLY A 270 33.35 49.97 5.57
N GLY A 271 32.25 49.37 6.00
CA GLY A 271 32.02 47.95 6.00
C GLY A 271 30.58 47.78 5.56
N GLY A 272 30.39 47.26 4.35
CA GLY A 272 29.07 47.07 3.76
C GLY A 272 28.12 46.37 4.73
N THR A 273 26.84 46.68 4.59
CA THR A 273 25.75 45.85 5.06
C THR A 273 25.94 44.47 4.43
N GLY A 274 26.73 43.64 5.10
CA GLY A 274 26.94 42.26 4.72
C GLY A 274 25.60 41.57 4.77
N GLY A 275 25.12 41.13 3.61
CA GLY A 275 24.01 40.18 3.50
C GLY A 275 24.28 39.03 4.44
N GLY A 276 23.55 39.04 5.57
CA GLY A 276 23.75 38.13 6.67
C GLY A 276 23.33 36.74 6.24
N GLU A 277 24.28 35.82 6.24
CA GLU A 277 23.98 34.41 6.13
C GLU A 277 23.09 34.00 7.31
N ILE A 278 21.84 33.59 7.06
CA ILE A 278 20.97 33.10 8.12
C ILE A 278 21.29 31.61 8.34
N PRO A 279 21.85 31.22 9.49
CA PRO A 279 22.08 29.82 9.80
C PRO A 279 20.75 29.09 10.01
N VAL A 280 20.60 27.92 9.38
CA VAL A 280 19.47 27.02 9.63
C VAL A 280 19.81 26.13 10.82
N ASP A 281 19.39 26.54 12.01
CA ASP A 281 19.72 25.83 13.25
C ASP A 281 18.90 24.55 13.48
N SER A 282 17.77 24.38 12.77
CA SER A 282 16.98 23.15 12.83
C SER A 282 16.08 22.93 11.61
N SER A 283 15.77 21.67 11.35
CA SER A 283 14.82 21.23 10.32
C SER A 283 13.86 20.21 10.91
N GLU A 284 12.64 20.17 10.39
CA GLU A 284 11.63 19.17 10.73
C GLU A 284 11.33 18.28 9.53
N ILE A 285 10.92 17.04 9.81
CA ILE A 285 10.44 16.14 8.76
C ILE A 285 8.98 16.44 8.52
N ILE A 286 8.66 16.80 7.28
CA ILE A 286 7.28 17.10 6.86
C ILE A 286 6.66 15.97 6.05
N GLN A 287 7.49 15.12 5.44
CA GLN A 287 7.02 14.01 4.63
C GLN A 287 7.96 12.82 4.71
N LEU A 288 7.37 11.62 4.75
CA LEU A 288 8.02 10.35 4.55
C LEU A 288 7.24 9.58 3.49
N VAL A 289 7.92 9.18 2.41
CA VAL A 289 7.33 8.40 1.32
C VAL A 289 8.18 7.16 1.05
N PRO A 290 7.62 5.94 1.06
CA PRO A 290 8.40 4.74 0.80
C PRO A 290 8.95 4.71 -0.63
N ALA A 291 10.17 4.21 -0.77
CA ALA A 291 10.77 3.89 -2.06
C ALA A 291 10.29 2.51 -2.54
N LEU A 292 10.36 2.27 -3.85
CA LEU A 292 9.76 1.06 -4.43
C LEU A 292 10.43 -0.25 -3.97
N ASN A 293 11.70 -0.19 -3.59
CA ASN A 293 12.45 -1.36 -3.13
C ASN A 293 11.98 -1.95 -1.79
N GLY A 294 11.03 -1.28 -1.11
CA GLY A 294 10.42 -1.77 0.13
C GLY A 294 11.30 -1.62 1.38
N VAL A 295 12.55 -1.18 1.23
CA VAL A 295 13.53 -1.09 2.32
C VAL A 295 14.08 0.32 2.52
N GLN A 296 13.75 1.26 1.63
CA GLN A 296 14.12 2.67 1.76
C GLN A 296 12.89 3.59 1.72
N ALA A 297 13.07 4.84 2.14
CA ALA A 297 12.07 5.89 2.03
C ALA A 297 12.72 7.26 1.79
N TYR A 298 12.01 8.11 1.06
CA TYR A 298 12.31 9.53 0.89
C TYR A 298 11.81 10.29 2.12
N LYS A 299 12.73 10.92 2.84
CA LYS A 299 12.42 11.86 3.92
C LYS A 299 12.58 13.28 3.40
N VAL A 300 11.54 14.09 3.53
CA VAL A 300 11.54 15.50 3.17
C VAL A 300 11.69 16.32 4.46
N TYR A 301 12.80 17.03 4.56
CA TYR A 301 13.13 17.94 5.64
C TYR A 301 12.90 19.37 5.21
N LYS A 302 12.24 20.14 6.07
CA LYS A 302 12.00 21.57 5.90
C LYS A 302 12.65 22.36 7.04
N PRO A 303 13.28 23.51 6.77
CA PRO A 303 13.72 24.42 7.82
C PRO A 303 12.56 24.82 8.75
N THR A 304 12.81 24.88 10.06
CA THR A 304 11.83 25.35 11.05
C THR A 304 11.74 26.88 11.08
N ALA A 305 12.85 27.55 10.80
CA ALA A 305 12.91 28.99 10.58
C ALA A 305 12.63 29.32 9.12
N TYR A 306 12.14 30.55 8.87
CA TYR A 306 11.93 31.04 7.52
C TYR A 306 13.28 31.28 6.83
N VAL A 307 13.46 30.73 5.62
CA VAL A 307 14.70 30.89 4.84
C VAL A 307 14.35 31.20 3.40
N THR A 308 14.97 32.25 2.85
CA THR A 308 14.84 32.62 1.45
C THR A 308 15.37 31.48 0.57
N PRO A 309 14.54 30.88 -0.31
CA PRO A 309 15.01 29.82 -1.19
C PRO A 309 16.09 30.34 -2.14
N THR A 310 17.13 29.54 -2.36
CA THR A 310 18.07 29.76 -3.46
C THR A 310 17.47 29.23 -4.76
N SER A 311 17.50 30.04 -5.83
CA SER A 311 17.10 29.63 -7.18
C SER A 311 18.16 28.72 -7.81
N SER A 312 18.36 27.53 -7.25
CA SER A 312 19.29 26.52 -7.79
C SER A 312 18.54 25.38 -8.48
N ASP A 313 19.05 24.98 -9.64
CA ASP A 313 18.65 23.77 -10.38
C ASP A 313 19.55 22.56 -10.09
N ILE A 314 20.47 22.72 -9.15
CA ILE A 314 21.44 21.68 -8.75
C ILE A 314 21.29 21.44 -7.26
N CYS A 315 21.30 20.17 -6.86
CA CYS A 315 21.31 19.80 -5.45
C CYS A 315 22.64 20.21 -4.80
N ASN A 316 22.56 20.83 -3.62
CA ASN A 316 23.72 21.17 -2.80
C ASN A 316 24.38 19.90 -2.25
N SER A 317 25.68 19.98 -1.98
CA SER A 317 26.46 18.86 -1.43
C SER A 317 26.37 18.72 0.09
N GLN A 318 25.89 19.74 0.80
CA GLN A 318 25.78 19.80 2.27
C GLN A 318 24.58 20.64 2.70
N GLY A 319 23.97 20.32 3.85
CA GLY A 319 22.80 20.99 4.44
C GLY A 319 21.89 20.04 5.21
N ALA A 320 20.94 20.59 5.97
CA ALA A 320 20.05 19.83 6.88
C ALA A 320 18.61 19.70 6.37
N ASN A 321 18.31 20.29 5.22
CA ASN A 321 16.99 20.34 4.59
C ASN A 321 17.02 19.81 3.17
N GLY A 322 15.88 19.33 2.70
CA GLY A 322 15.72 18.74 1.38
C GLY A 322 15.28 17.29 1.44
N VAL A 323 15.60 16.53 0.39
CA VAL A 323 15.13 15.15 0.22
C VAL A 323 16.28 14.18 0.49
N PHE A 324 16.04 13.20 1.35
CA PHE A 324 17.03 12.20 1.73
C PHE A 324 16.49 10.79 1.51
N LEU A 325 17.27 9.94 0.84
CA LEU A 325 16.92 8.53 0.65
C LEU A 325 17.49 7.70 1.80
N THR A 326 16.64 7.28 2.72
CA THR A 326 17.06 6.65 3.97
C THR A 326 16.62 5.20 4.03
N SER A 327 17.42 4.33 4.66
CA SER A 327 16.99 2.97 5.00
C SER A 327 15.82 3.02 5.99
N LEU A 328 14.81 2.17 5.76
CA LEU A 328 13.78 1.82 6.75
C LEU A 328 14.26 0.72 7.70
N ASN A 329 15.31 -0.02 7.34
CA ASN A 329 15.93 -1.05 8.16
C ASN A 329 17.14 -0.46 8.91
N GLY A 330 16.93 0.06 10.12
CA GLY A 330 18.01 0.51 11.01
C GLY A 330 18.84 -0.67 11.53
N SER A 331 20.18 -0.52 11.57
CA SER A 331 21.13 -1.62 11.84
C SER A 331 21.34 -1.97 13.32
N ASN A 332 20.67 -1.32 14.28
CA ASN A 332 20.80 -1.66 15.70
C ASN A 332 19.50 -1.31 16.42
N ASN A 333 18.76 -2.32 16.90
CA ASN A 333 18.21 -2.37 18.27
C ASN A 333 17.13 -3.46 18.39
N ASN A 334 17.48 -4.52 19.12
CA ASN A 334 16.60 -5.62 19.52
C ASN A 334 15.46 -5.22 20.50
N ASN A 335 15.06 -3.95 20.58
CA ASN A 335 14.19 -3.48 21.68
C ASN A 335 13.20 -2.37 21.31
N VAL A 336 12.77 -2.23 20.05
CA VAL A 336 11.66 -1.33 19.74
C VAL A 336 10.34 -2.11 19.76
N GLY A 337 9.58 -1.96 20.85
CA GLY A 337 8.20 -2.44 20.96
C GLY A 337 7.24 -1.60 20.11
N VAL A 338 7.48 -1.50 18.80
CA VAL A 338 6.58 -0.80 17.87
C VAL A 338 5.36 -1.68 17.62
N LYS A 339 4.17 -1.11 17.83
CA LYS A 339 2.91 -1.73 17.43
C LYS A 339 2.83 -1.73 15.90
N ALA A 340 2.82 -2.90 15.30
CA ALA A 340 2.46 -3.04 13.89
C ALA A 340 0.97 -3.41 13.77
N PHE A 341 0.31 -2.75 12.84
CA PHE A 341 -1.12 -2.89 12.57
C PHE A 341 -1.28 -3.64 11.25
N ALA A 342 -2.26 -4.54 11.18
CA ALA A 342 -2.53 -5.33 9.99
C ALA A 342 -4.02 -5.26 9.64
N ILE A 343 -4.29 -4.96 8.37
CA ILE A 343 -5.62 -5.06 7.77
C ILE A 343 -5.80 -6.51 7.32
N ASP A 344 -6.20 -7.36 8.26
CA ASP A 344 -6.28 -8.79 8.00
C ASP A 344 -7.53 -9.16 7.18
N THR A 345 -7.34 -9.52 5.92
CA THR A 345 -8.39 -9.94 4.98
C THR A 345 -8.34 -11.43 4.63
N TYR A 346 -7.25 -12.16 4.95
CA TYR A 346 -7.15 -13.59 4.65
C TYR A 346 -7.18 -14.48 5.90
N SER A 347 -6.86 -13.94 7.09
CA SER A 347 -6.18 -14.74 8.11
C SER A 347 -6.77 -14.89 9.50
N SER A 348 -7.66 -14.02 10.00
CA SER A 348 -8.01 -14.20 11.42
C SER A 348 -9.39 -13.70 11.84
N ARG A 349 -10.03 -14.52 12.68
CA ARG A 349 -10.14 -14.31 14.14
C ARG A 349 -9.62 -12.96 14.71
N SER A 350 -9.92 -11.81 14.09
CA SER A 350 -9.38 -10.50 14.47
C SER A 350 -9.95 -9.97 15.80
N GLY A 351 -9.21 -10.16 16.90
CA GLY A 351 -9.48 -9.51 18.20
C GLY A 351 -8.33 -9.63 19.22
N GLY A 352 -7.12 -9.96 18.79
CA GLY A 352 -5.99 -10.23 19.70
C GLY A 352 -5.44 -8.96 20.36
N THR A 353 -5.28 -8.99 21.68
CA THR A 353 -4.58 -7.96 22.46
C THR A 353 -3.08 -7.96 22.14
N LEU A 354 -2.55 -6.76 21.91
CA LEU A 354 -1.12 -6.51 21.68
C LEU A 354 -0.31 -6.78 22.97
N PRO A 355 0.90 -7.36 22.88
CA PRO A 355 1.76 -7.59 24.05
C PRO A 355 2.27 -6.27 24.69
N PRO A 356 2.67 -6.29 25.98
CA PRO A 356 3.02 -5.09 26.75
C PRO A 356 4.42 -4.52 26.49
N ILE A 357 4.60 -3.25 26.87
CA ILE A 357 5.70 -2.33 26.53
C ILE A 357 6.80 -2.29 27.63
N PRO A 358 8.09 -2.44 27.30
CA PRO A 358 9.21 -1.97 28.13
C PRO A 358 9.69 -0.54 27.78
N LYS A 359 10.31 0.15 28.76
CA LYS A 359 10.75 1.56 28.69
C LYS A 359 11.89 1.82 27.67
N PRO A 360 11.93 3.02 27.05
CA PRO A 360 12.93 3.39 26.05
C PRO A 360 14.27 3.81 26.64
N ASN A 361 15.35 3.56 25.88
CA ASN A 361 16.65 4.23 25.99
C ASN A 361 16.98 4.95 24.65
N PRO A 362 17.92 5.91 24.64
CA PRO A 362 18.06 6.89 23.56
C PRO A 362 18.57 6.31 22.23
N ALA A 363 18.18 6.94 21.10
CA ALA A 363 18.52 6.53 19.73
C ALA A 363 19.63 7.40 19.09
N GLU A 364 20.34 6.82 18.12
CA GLU A 364 21.44 7.39 17.32
C GLU A 364 20.99 7.78 15.89
N PRO A 365 21.73 8.68 15.18
CA PRO A 365 21.33 9.27 13.91
C PRO A 365 21.39 8.33 12.67
N PRO A 366 20.54 8.56 11.65
CA PRO A 366 20.48 7.73 10.43
C PRO A 366 21.63 8.01 9.45
N LYS A 367 22.15 6.96 8.80
CA LYS A 367 23.07 7.06 7.65
C LYS A 367 22.26 7.07 6.34
N SER A 368 22.25 8.18 5.61
CA SER A 368 21.80 8.24 4.20
C SER A 368 23.01 8.09 3.27
N SER A 369 22.86 7.41 2.12
CA SER A 369 23.89 7.38 1.07
C SER A 369 23.66 8.41 -0.05
N GLU A 370 22.45 8.96 -0.19
CA GLU A 370 22.07 9.88 -1.28
C GLU A 370 21.13 10.99 -0.76
N SER A 371 21.28 12.21 -1.28
CA SER A 371 20.52 13.38 -0.83
C SER A 371 20.42 14.43 -1.93
N CYS A 372 19.25 15.05 -2.09
CA CYS A 372 19.12 16.32 -2.79
C CYS A 372 18.83 17.42 -1.80
N ILE A 373 19.87 18.17 -1.49
CA ILE A 373 19.80 19.26 -0.52
C ILE A 373 19.48 20.53 -1.30
N ASN A 374 18.35 21.15 -1.00
CA ASN A 374 17.98 22.46 -1.52
C ASN A 374 16.97 23.08 -0.56
N ASP A 375 16.98 24.40 -0.46
CA ASP A 375 16.08 25.12 0.41
C ASP A 375 14.66 25.04 -0.17
N ASN A 376 13.73 24.57 0.66
CA ASN A 376 12.28 24.66 0.45
C ASN A 376 11.65 23.67 -0.55
N PHE A 377 11.96 22.37 -0.46
CA PHE A 377 11.04 21.35 -0.95
C PHE A 377 9.79 21.25 -0.07
N ALA A 378 8.61 21.29 -0.68
CA ALA A 378 7.33 21.18 0.01
C ALA A 378 6.82 19.73 0.08
N ALA A 379 7.03 18.96 -0.98
CA ALA A 379 6.65 17.56 -1.04
C ALA A 379 7.37 16.85 -2.19
N VAL A 380 7.37 15.52 -2.14
CA VAL A 380 7.75 14.63 -3.24
C VAL A 380 6.60 13.67 -3.57
N VAL A 381 6.45 13.36 -4.85
CA VAL A 381 5.54 12.37 -5.41
C VAL A 381 6.37 11.38 -6.22
N PRO A 382 6.57 10.14 -5.74
CA PRO A 382 7.41 9.19 -6.43
C PRO A 382 6.73 8.64 -7.68
N LEU A 383 7.50 8.54 -8.76
CA LEU A 383 7.14 7.84 -9.99
C LEU A 383 7.92 6.51 -9.98
N LEU A 384 7.31 5.53 -9.34
CA LEU A 384 7.92 4.31 -8.87
C LEU A 384 8.38 3.40 -10.02
N GLN A 385 7.71 3.37 -11.17
CA GLN A 385 8.09 2.62 -12.35
C GLN A 385 9.14 3.33 -13.21
N SER A 386 9.06 4.66 -13.30
CA SER A 386 9.97 5.45 -14.14
C SER A 386 11.35 5.70 -13.49
N GLY A 387 11.53 5.30 -12.23
CA GLY A 387 12.76 5.58 -11.48
C GLY A 387 12.98 7.07 -11.25
N SER A 388 11.90 7.86 -11.16
CA SER A 388 11.96 9.31 -10.98
C SER A 388 11.09 9.78 -9.81
N LEU A 389 11.28 11.02 -9.38
CA LEU A 389 10.49 11.69 -8.36
C LEU A 389 10.05 13.05 -8.88
N LEU A 390 8.77 13.37 -8.74
CA LEU A 390 8.30 14.74 -8.88
C LEU A 390 8.49 15.44 -7.53
N ALA A 391 9.22 16.54 -7.51
CA ALA A 391 9.45 17.32 -6.30
C ALA A 391 8.81 18.70 -6.45
N ILE A 392 7.99 19.10 -5.48
CA ILE A 392 7.42 20.45 -5.40
C ILE A 392 8.45 21.31 -4.68
N LYS A 393 9.03 22.26 -5.41
CA LYS A 393 10.04 23.20 -4.92
C LYS A 393 9.45 24.60 -4.85
N ASN A 394 9.67 25.31 -3.75
CA ASN A 394 9.30 26.72 -3.66
C ASN A 394 10.37 27.58 -4.34
N THR A 395 9.97 28.53 -5.18
CA THR A 395 10.89 29.36 -5.97
C THR A 395 10.99 30.81 -5.50
N GLY A 396 10.23 31.21 -4.47
CA GLY A 396 10.14 32.60 -4.03
C GLY A 396 10.26 32.82 -2.53
N SER A 397 10.53 34.06 -2.17
CA SER A 397 10.74 34.58 -0.81
C SER A 397 9.45 34.98 -0.09
N SER A 398 8.31 34.35 -0.41
CA SER A 398 7.07 34.60 0.35
C SER A 398 6.34 33.31 0.68
N ILE A 399 5.46 33.35 1.70
CA ILE A 399 4.52 32.26 1.99
C ILE A 399 3.50 32.02 0.85
N TYR A 400 3.43 32.96 -0.11
CA TYR A 400 2.69 32.88 -1.36
C TYR A 400 3.60 32.57 -2.56
N SER A 401 4.83 32.09 -2.29
CA SER A 401 5.83 31.85 -3.32
C SER A 401 5.27 30.97 -4.43
N GLN A 402 5.64 31.35 -5.66
CA GLN A 402 5.44 30.48 -6.79
C GLN A 402 6.14 29.16 -6.49
N GLN A 403 5.47 28.07 -6.81
CA GLN A 403 6.05 26.74 -6.71
C GLN A 403 6.38 26.28 -8.12
N GLU A 404 7.35 25.38 -8.22
CA GLU A 404 7.62 24.65 -9.44
C GLU A 404 7.64 23.16 -9.14
N LEU A 405 7.31 22.37 -10.14
CA LEU A 405 7.56 20.95 -10.15
C LEU A 405 8.94 20.71 -10.78
N LYS A 406 9.80 19.94 -10.11
CA LYS A 406 11.09 19.48 -10.61
C LYS A 406 11.10 17.97 -10.72
N LEU A 407 11.88 17.45 -11.64
CA LEU A 407 12.09 16.01 -11.80
C LEU A 407 13.44 15.62 -11.17
N LEU A 408 13.42 14.70 -10.21
CA LEU A 408 14.62 14.12 -9.60
C LEU A 408 14.75 12.65 -10.02
N SER A 409 15.97 12.12 -10.02
CA SER A 409 16.17 10.66 -10.10
C SER A 409 15.78 10.00 -8.76
N ALA A 410 15.11 8.85 -8.80
CA ALA A 410 14.64 8.18 -7.58
C ALA A 410 15.78 7.58 -6.75
N ASN A 411 16.83 7.10 -7.39
CA ASN A 411 17.93 6.41 -6.73
C ASN A 411 19.07 7.34 -6.28
N LYS A 412 19.35 8.41 -7.04
CA LYS A 412 20.45 9.36 -6.75
C LYS A 412 19.95 10.69 -6.21
N LEU A 413 18.66 10.98 -6.37
CA LEU A 413 18.06 12.28 -6.05
C LEU A 413 18.61 13.44 -6.89
N ASP A 414 19.37 13.18 -7.95
CA ASP A 414 19.85 14.20 -8.88
C ASP A 414 18.68 14.98 -9.50
N MET A 415 18.69 16.31 -9.33
CA MET A 415 17.73 17.22 -9.95
C MET A 415 18.02 17.36 -11.44
N LYS A 416 17.00 17.13 -12.28
CA LYS A 416 17.06 17.33 -13.72
C LYS A 416 16.68 18.77 -14.08
N SER A 417 17.05 19.20 -15.29
CA SER A 417 16.79 20.55 -15.79
C SER A 417 15.33 20.85 -16.09
N TRP A 418 14.46 19.83 -16.19
CA TRP A 418 13.04 20.03 -16.48
C TRP A 418 12.31 20.64 -15.28
N SER A 419 11.52 21.67 -15.56
CA SER A 419 10.62 22.28 -14.58
C SER A 419 9.26 22.61 -15.16
N HIS A 420 8.26 22.69 -14.28
CA HIS A 420 6.92 23.15 -14.61
C HIS A 420 6.45 24.14 -13.54
N ALA A 421 6.14 25.37 -13.96
CA ALA A 421 5.67 26.41 -13.06
C ALA A 421 4.27 26.09 -12.55
N LEU A 422 4.09 26.05 -11.23
CA LEU A 422 2.81 25.80 -10.59
C LEU A 422 2.09 27.13 -10.35
N LYS A 423 0.78 27.15 -10.63
CA LYS A 423 -0.06 28.34 -10.58
C LYS A 423 -0.64 28.63 -9.18
N ALA A 424 -0.36 27.78 -8.19
CA ALA A 424 -0.81 27.95 -6.81
C ALA A 424 0.20 27.32 -5.83
N SER A 425 0.16 27.75 -4.56
CA SER A 425 1.06 27.32 -3.49
C SER A 425 0.68 26.00 -2.79
N SER A 426 -0.44 25.39 -3.17
CA SER A 426 -0.89 24.10 -2.62
C SER A 426 -1.64 23.27 -3.68
N PRO A 427 -0.96 22.91 -4.79
CA PRO A 427 -1.55 22.08 -5.81
C PRO A 427 -1.73 20.63 -5.32
N GLN A 428 -2.69 19.93 -5.88
CA GLN A 428 -2.73 18.46 -5.83
C GLN A 428 -2.03 17.92 -7.07
N VAL A 429 -0.98 17.14 -6.87
CA VAL A 429 -0.24 16.47 -7.95
C VAL A 429 -0.51 14.97 -7.84
N MET A 430 -1.04 14.37 -8.91
CA MET A 430 -1.45 12.98 -8.95
C MET A 430 -0.92 12.34 -10.23
N SER A 431 -0.07 11.32 -10.13
CA SER A 431 0.43 10.59 -11.29
C SER A 431 -0.68 9.75 -11.93
N SER A 432 -0.55 9.50 -13.24
CA SER A 432 -1.32 8.48 -13.93
C SER A 432 -0.96 7.10 -13.41
N TYR A 433 -1.84 6.14 -13.68
CA TYR A 433 -1.68 4.74 -13.29
C TYR A 433 -0.41 4.08 -13.88
N ASP A 434 0.04 4.55 -15.05
CA ASP A 434 1.29 4.15 -15.72
C ASP A 434 2.46 5.12 -15.48
N GLU A 435 2.23 6.18 -14.70
CA GLU A 435 3.19 7.23 -14.34
C GLU A 435 3.80 8.02 -15.51
N SER A 436 3.30 7.85 -16.73
CA SER A 436 3.73 8.61 -17.91
C SER A 436 3.23 10.06 -17.88
N GLU A 437 2.18 10.32 -17.12
CA GLU A 437 1.51 11.62 -17.01
C GLU A 437 1.29 11.98 -15.54
N ALA A 438 1.18 13.28 -15.27
CA ALA A 438 0.74 13.77 -13.97
C ALA A 438 -0.35 14.82 -14.16
N LEU A 439 -1.37 14.72 -13.30
CA LEU A 439 -2.46 15.65 -13.21
C LEU A 439 -2.20 16.64 -12.07
N ILE A 440 -2.34 17.92 -12.37
CA ILE A 440 -2.18 19.03 -11.42
C ILE A 440 -3.53 19.72 -11.26
N VAL A 441 -4.10 19.65 -10.05
CA VAL A 441 -5.33 20.36 -9.68
C VAL A 441 -4.99 21.50 -8.73
N TYR A 442 -5.31 22.73 -9.12
CA TYR A 442 -5.05 23.91 -8.31
C TYR A 442 -6.23 24.19 -7.37
N LYS A 443 -5.99 24.15 -6.06
CA LYS A 443 -6.98 24.58 -5.07
C LYS A 443 -6.96 26.09 -4.94
N ASN A 444 -8.11 26.71 -5.21
CA ASN A 444 -8.25 28.15 -5.16
C ASN A 444 -8.51 28.62 -3.73
N TYR A 445 -7.48 29.09 -3.03
CA TYR A 445 -7.60 29.58 -1.64
C TYR A 445 -7.78 31.10 -1.53
N PHE A 446 -7.28 31.88 -2.50
CA PHE A 446 -7.19 33.34 -2.34
C PHE A 446 -7.46 34.18 -3.60
N SER A 447 -7.65 33.58 -4.78
CA SER A 447 -7.85 34.32 -6.03
C SER A 447 -9.26 34.17 -6.57
N ASN A 448 -9.90 35.25 -7.01
CA ASN A 448 -11.18 35.17 -7.75
C ASN A 448 -11.02 34.60 -9.18
N SER A 449 -9.83 34.07 -9.53
CA SER A 449 -9.54 33.44 -10.82
C SER A 449 -9.66 31.92 -10.73
N ASN A 450 -10.54 31.32 -11.53
CA ASN A 450 -10.60 29.88 -11.67
C ASN A 450 -9.37 29.39 -12.46
N LEU A 451 -8.45 28.69 -11.79
CA LEU A 451 -7.28 28.09 -12.42
C LEU A 451 -7.66 26.74 -13.04
N ALA A 452 -7.47 26.60 -14.34
CA ALA A 452 -7.65 25.31 -15.02
C ALA A 452 -6.63 24.29 -14.52
N ALA A 453 -7.08 23.07 -14.25
CA ALA A 453 -6.20 21.94 -13.98
C ALA A 453 -5.44 21.53 -15.25
N GLU A 454 -4.30 20.86 -15.08
CA GLU A 454 -3.38 20.54 -16.18
C GLU A 454 -2.95 19.08 -16.13
N VAL A 455 -2.79 18.47 -17.30
CA VAL A 455 -2.09 17.20 -17.47
C VAL A 455 -0.73 17.50 -18.08
N ILE A 456 0.32 16.99 -17.45
CA ILE A 456 1.71 17.13 -17.90
C ILE A 456 2.31 15.76 -18.24
N ASP A 457 3.31 15.75 -19.10
CA ASP A 457 4.17 14.59 -19.34
C ASP A 457 5.24 14.51 -18.23
N THR A 458 5.39 13.36 -17.58
CA THR A 458 6.32 13.23 -16.44
C THR A 458 7.79 13.14 -16.82
N SER A 459 8.11 12.85 -18.09
CA SER A 459 9.48 12.69 -18.58
C SER A 459 10.18 14.04 -18.81
N ASN A 460 9.41 15.08 -19.15
CA ASN A 460 9.90 16.40 -19.52
C ASN A 460 9.14 17.57 -18.87
N LEU A 461 8.08 17.27 -18.09
CA LEU A 461 7.21 18.23 -17.39
C LEU A 461 6.48 19.24 -18.30
N SER A 462 6.38 18.94 -19.59
CA SER A 462 5.62 19.77 -20.53
C SER A 462 4.11 19.60 -20.36
N THR A 463 3.36 20.68 -20.52
CA THR A 463 1.89 20.63 -20.50
C THR A 463 1.37 19.90 -21.73
N LYS A 464 0.67 18.79 -21.51
CA LYS A 464 -0.03 18.04 -22.55
C LYS A 464 -1.38 18.68 -22.88
N MET A 465 -2.14 19.04 -21.84
CA MET A 465 -3.47 19.65 -21.99
C MET A 465 -3.94 20.34 -20.71
N THR A 466 -4.90 21.25 -20.87
CA THR A 466 -5.67 21.85 -19.76
C THR A 466 -7.05 21.21 -19.66
N ILE A 467 -7.57 21.09 -18.44
CA ILE A 467 -8.93 20.61 -18.17
C ILE A 467 -9.86 21.80 -18.04
N ASP A 468 -10.79 21.94 -18.98
CA ASP A 468 -11.75 23.05 -19.03
C ASP A 468 -12.98 22.78 -18.16
N LYS A 469 -12.73 22.59 -16.85
CA LYS A 469 -13.76 22.36 -15.83
C LYS A 469 -13.44 23.22 -14.61
N LEU A 470 -14.07 24.39 -14.54
CA LEU A 470 -13.81 25.39 -13.49
C LEU A 470 -14.37 25.00 -12.11
N ASN A 471 -15.27 24.02 -12.05
CA ASN A 471 -15.87 23.48 -10.83
C ASN A 471 -15.23 22.16 -10.36
N LEU A 472 -13.97 21.92 -10.71
CA LEU A 472 -13.25 20.71 -10.36
C LEU A 472 -12.72 20.76 -8.91
N LYS A 473 -13.11 19.79 -8.08
CA LYS A 473 -12.51 19.59 -6.74
C LYS A 473 -11.21 18.80 -6.81
N THR A 474 -11.23 17.70 -7.53
CA THR A 474 -10.16 16.71 -7.60
C THR A 474 -10.39 15.81 -8.81
N ALA A 475 -9.37 15.06 -9.24
CA ALA A 475 -9.48 14.17 -10.37
C ALA A 475 -8.35 13.14 -10.37
N ASN A 476 -8.51 12.07 -11.14
CA ASN A 476 -7.45 11.09 -11.40
C ASN A 476 -7.47 10.67 -12.87
N ILE A 477 -6.30 10.40 -13.44
CA ILE A 477 -6.20 9.73 -14.74
C ILE A 477 -6.44 8.23 -14.49
N VAL A 478 -7.36 7.65 -15.24
CA VAL A 478 -7.81 6.26 -15.10
C VAL A 478 -7.56 5.49 -16.40
N VAL A 479 -7.82 4.18 -16.39
CA VAL A 479 -7.58 3.28 -17.54
C VAL A 479 -8.31 3.75 -18.81
N ASN A 480 -7.86 3.26 -19.98
CA ASN A 480 -8.45 3.52 -21.30
C ASN A 480 -8.39 5.00 -21.72
N GLN A 481 -7.32 5.71 -21.35
CA GLN A 481 -7.12 7.14 -21.66
C GLN A 481 -8.30 8.00 -21.21
N GLN A 482 -8.75 7.82 -19.97
CA GLN A 482 -9.84 8.59 -19.39
C GLN A 482 -9.35 9.38 -18.16
N ILE A 483 -10.09 10.42 -17.80
CA ILE A 483 -9.90 11.17 -16.55
C ILE A 483 -11.22 11.09 -15.78
N LEU A 484 -11.13 10.68 -14.51
CA LEU A 484 -12.24 10.71 -13.58
C LEU A 484 -12.24 12.05 -12.84
N LEU A 485 -13.25 12.86 -13.07
CA LEU A 485 -13.40 14.20 -12.50
C LEU A 485 -14.38 14.19 -11.34
N GLY A 486 -13.97 14.73 -10.19
CA GLY A 486 -14.84 15.03 -9.06
C GLY A 486 -15.21 16.50 -9.04
N LEU A 487 -16.48 16.82 -9.28
CA LEU A 487 -16.98 18.18 -9.43
C LEU A 487 -17.69 18.69 -8.18
N ASP A 488 -17.67 20.02 -7.97
CA ASP A 488 -18.38 20.73 -6.89
C ASP A 488 -19.91 20.54 -6.95
N SER A 489 -20.44 20.12 -8.10
CA SER A 489 -21.87 19.89 -8.34
C SER A 489 -22.36 18.51 -7.86
N ASN A 490 -21.65 17.86 -6.94
CA ASN A 490 -21.91 16.49 -6.47
C ASN A 490 -22.00 15.47 -7.62
N LYS A 491 -21.11 15.62 -8.60
CA LYS A 491 -21.02 14.74 -9.77
C LYS A 491 -19.62 14.22 -9.94
N VAL A 492 -19.54 12.98 -10.37
CA VAL A 492 -18.35 12.34 -10.91
C VAL A 492 -18.54 12.20 -12.41
N GLU A 493 -17.57 12.64 -13.22
CA GLU A 493 -17.62 12.53 -14.69
C GLU A 493 -16.39 11.77 -15.20
N TRP A 494 -16.60 10.79 -16.09
CA TRP A 494 -15.52 10.24 -16.90
C TRP A 494 -15.40 11.09 -18.15
N VAL A 495 -14.20 11.58 -18.46
CA VAL A 495 -13.92 12.31 -19.70
C VAL A 495 -12.74 11.69 -20.43
N SER A 496 -12.63 11.92 -21.75
CA SER A 496 -11.46 11.51 -22.51
C SER A 496 -10.21 12.28 -22.07
N ASN A 497 -9.07 11.60 -21.91
CA ASN A 497 -7.75 12.20 -21.71
C ASN A 497 -7.17 12.68 -23.06
N SER A 498 -7.82 13.69 -23.63
CA SER A 498 -7.41 14.33 -24.88
C SER A 498 -7.71 15.82 -24.86
N ILE A 499 -7.05 16.60 -25.71
CA ILE A 499 -7.22 18.05 -25.82
C ILE A 499 -8.70 18.42 -26.03
N GLN A 500 -9.46 17.63 -26.78
CA GLN A 500 -10.90 17.78 -26.94
C GLN A 500 -11.62 16.82 -25.98
N GLN A 501 -11.91 17.30 -24.77
CA GLN A 501 -12.56 16.48 -23.74
C GLN A 501 -14.00 16.15 -24.12
N THR A 502 -14.30 14.86 -24.26
CA THR A 502 -15.67 14.35 -24.39
C THR A 502 -16.11 13.70 -23.08
N VAL A 503 -17.32 14.01 -22.61
CA VAL A 503 -17.93 13.30 -21.47
C VAL A 503 -18.33 11.89 -21.93
N LEU A 504 -17.89 10.91 -21.16
CA LEU A 504 -17.98 9.49 -21.45
C LEU A 504 -18.96 8.76 -20.52
N GLY A 505 -19.23 9.33 -19.35
CA GLY A 505 -20.18 8.81 -18.36
C GLY A 505 -20.25 9.75 -17.16
N GLU A 506 -21.32 9.62 -16.36
CA GLU A 506 -21.53 10.43 -15.17
C GLU A 506 -22.11 9.58 -14.04
N LEU A 507 -21.80 9.94 -12.80
CA LEU A 507 -22.40 9.40 -11.59
C LEU A 507 -22.73 10.56 -10.62
N THR A 508 -23.97 10.61 -10.17
CA THR A 508 -24.38 11.55 -9.12
C THR A 508 -24.04 10.97 -7.75
N VAL A 509 -23.42 11.77 -6.88
CA VAL A 509 -23.11 11.41 -5.50
C VAL A 509 -23.97 12.22 -4.51
N ASP A 510 -24.06 11.74 -3.28
CA ASP A 510 -24.97 12.27 -2.26
C ASP A 510 -24.60 13.67 -1.74
N SER A 511 -23.32 14.01 -1.74
CA SER A 511 -22.79 15.27 -1.20
C SER A 511 -21.46 15.65 -1.82
N ALA A 512 -20.86 16.74 -1.34
CA ALA A 512 -19.61 17.28 -1.88
C ALA A 512 -18.49 16.24 -1.82
N ILE A 513 -17.79 16.09 -2.94
CA ILE A 513 -16.66 15.17 -3.07
C ILE A 513 -15.48 15.71 -2.28
N SER A 514 -14.94 14.88 -1.39
CA SER A 514 -13.79 15.20 -0.54
C SER A 514 -12.48 14.66 -1.09
N LYS A 515 -12.48 13.42 -1.62
CA LYS A 515 -11.29 12.77 -2.21
C LYS A 515 -11.70 11.81 -3.33
N ILE A 516 -10.80 11.64 -4.28
CA ILE A 516 -10.79 10.52 -5.24
C ILE A 516 -9.42 9.84 -5.13
N ALA A 517 -9.41 8.52 -5.23
CA ALA A 517 -8.22 7.72 -5.38
C ALA A 517 -8.50 6.61 -6.41
N THR A 518 -7.46 6.12 -7.07
CA THR A 518 -7.59 5.14 -8.16
C THR A 518 -6.58 4.02 -7.95
N SER A 519 -6.98 2.79 -8.30
CA SER A 519 -6.11 1.61 -8.31
C SER A 519 -4.94 1.81 -9.26
N ARG A 520 -3.87 1.05 -9.03
CA ARG A 520 -2.66 1.15 -9.84
C ARG A 520 -2.88 0.76 -11.31
N ASP A 521 -3.82 -0.12 -11.61
CA ASP A 521 -4.16 -0.47 -12.99
C ASP A 521 -5.18 0.50 -13.63
N GLY A 522 -5.59 1.54 -12.89
CA GLY A 522 -6.56 2.53 -13.34
C GLY A 522 -7.99 2.01 -13.43
N LYS A 523 -8.26 0.73 -13.15
CA LYS A 523 -9.57 0.10 -13.40
C LYS A 523 -10.60 0.38 -12.32
N THR A 524 -10.17 0.66 -11.10
CA THR A 524 -11.07 0.90 -9.98
C THR A 524 -10.77 2.26 -9.36
N SER A 525 -11.81 3.02 -9.01
CA SER A 525 -11.65 4.25 -8.23
C SER A 525 -12.56 4.25 -7.01
N ALA A 526 -12.11 4.97 -5.98
CA ALA A 526 -12.88 5.25 -4.79
C ALA A 526 -13.13 6.76 -4.69
N ILE A 527 -14.37 7.13 -4.42
CA ILE A 527 -14.80 8.51 -4.24
C ILE A 527 -15.41 8.64 -2.85
N THR A 528 -14.92 9.58 -2.05
CA THR A 528 -15.48 9.86 -0.74
C THR A 528 -16.21 11.18 -0.76
N THR A 529 -17.36 11.24 -0.10
CA THR A 529 -18.13 12.45 0.14
C THR A 529 -18.11 12.78 1.63
N ALA A 530 -19.03 13.61 2.12
CA ALA A 530 -19.18 13.85 3.56
C ALA A 530 -19.78 12.64 4.30
N SER A 531 -20.56 11.81 3.60
CA SER A 531 -21.38 10.75 4.20
C SER A 531 -21.22 9.40 3.55
N SER A 532 -20.57 9.29 2.39
CA SER A 532 -20.52 8.03 1.63
C SER A 532 -19.16 7.77 0.99
N LEU A 533 -18.86 6.49 0.83
CA LEU A 533 -17.80 5.96 -0.02
C LEU A 533 -18.46 5.29 -1.22
N TYR A 534 -18.02 5.66 -2.42
CA TYR A 534 -18.40 5.04 -3.69
C TYR A 534 -17.18 4.32 -4.27
N ILE A 535 -17.34 3.07 -4.70
CA ILE A 535 -16.32 2.33 -5.45
C ILE A 535 -16.88 2.11 -6.85
N VAL A 536 -16.12 2.48 -7.87
CA VAL A 536 -16.54 2.46 -9.28
C VAL A 536 -15.55 1.68 -10.13
N ASP A 537 -16.07 0.99 -11.15
CA ASP A 537 -15.27 0.39 -12.22
C ASP A 537 -15.13 1.40 -13.37
N ASN A 538 -13.91 1.76 -13.70
CA ASN A 538 -13.57 2.73 -14.74
C ASN A 538 -13.61 2.14 -16.16
N MET A 539 -13.53 0.82 -16.32
CA MET A 539 -13.66 0.18 -17.62
C MET A 539 -15.12 0.24 -18.10
N THR A 540 -16.05 -0.10 -17.20
CA THR A 540 -17.49 -0.15 -17.50
C THR A 540 -18.23 1.13 -17.10
N ARG A 541 -17.60 2.01 -16.31
CA ARG A 541 -18.17 3.25 -15.74
C ARG A 541 -19.39 2.97 -14.86
N THR A 542 -19.32 1.88 -14.10
CA THR A 542 -20.41 1.42 -13.25
C THR A 542 -20.06 1.57 -11.78
N LEU A 543 -21.06 1.89 -10.98
CA LEU A 543 -20.98 1.81 -9.53
C LEU A 543 -20.91 0.35 -9.10
N LEU A 544 -19.85 -0.01 -8.37
CA LEU A 544 -19.68 -1.34 -7.77
C LEU A 544 -20.27 -1.37 -6.36
N VAL A 545 -19.95 -0.36 -5.55
CA VAL A 545 -20.27 -0.34 -4.11
C VAL A 545 -20.61 1.08 -3.66
N THR A 546 -21.61 1.20 -2.80
CA THR A 546 -21.84 2.40 -1.99
C THR A 546 -21.92 2.01 -0.51
N GLU A 547 -21.13 2.68 0.32
CA GLU A 547 -21.09 2.45 1.77
C GLU A 547 -21.22 3.76 2.54
N PHE A 548 -22.04 3.76 3.59
CA PHE A 548 -22.23 4.93 4.44
C PHE A 548 -21.06 5.07 5.42
N LEU A 549 -20.49 6.28 5.46
CA LEU A 549 -19.41 6.69 6.33
C LEU A 549 -19.98 7.35 7.58
N SER A 550 -19.63 6.82 8.75
CA SER A 550 -19.97 7.42 10.04
C SER A 550 -19.08 8.62 10.32
N ASN A 551 -19.38 9.77 9.70
CA ASN A 551 -18.82 11.12 9.97
C ASN A 551 -17.32 11.18 10.33
N ASN A 552 -16.51 10.38 9.64
CA ASN A 552 -15.07 10.30 9.85
C ASN A 552 -14.38 11.13 8.77
N ALA A 553 -13.68 12.19 9.18
CA ALA A 553 -12.81 12.92 8.27
C ALA A 553 -11.70 11.99 7.76
N ILE A 554 -11.84 11.51 6.52
CA ILE A 554 -10.84 10.66 5.87
C ILE A 554 -9.61 11.51 5.59
N LYS A 555 -8.48 11.15 6.21
CA LYS A 555 -7.18 11.79 6.00
C LYS A 555 -6.54 11.33 4.70
N SER A 556 -6.53 10.02 4.46
CA SER A 556 -5.94 9.40 3.25
C SER A 556 -6.87 8.32 2.72
N LEU A 557 -6.90 8.19 1.39
CA LEU A 557 -7.70 7.20 0.68
C LEU A 557 -6.78 6.46 -0.30
N TYR A 558 -6.78 5.14 -0.23
CA TYR A 558 -6.00 4.28 -1.11
C TYR A 558 -6.91 3.23 -1.74
N VAL A 559 -6.63 2.90 -3.01
CA VAL A 559 -7.35 1.88 -3.75
C VAL A 559 -6.34 0.85 -4.23
N LEU A 560 -6.53 -0.38 -3.79
CA LEU A 560 -5.83 -1.56 -4.29
C LEU A 560 -6.75 -2.27 -5.29
N GLU A 561 -6.24 -3.32 -5.94
CA GLU A 561 -7.02 -4.08 -6.92
C GLU A 561 -8.24 -4.77 -6.28
N ASP A 562 -8.11 -5.19 -5.02
CA ASP A 562 -9.09 -5.98 -4.28
C ASP A 562 -9.92 -5.20 -3.26
N LYS A 563 -9.42 -4.05 -2.80
CA LYS A 563 -10.01 -3.29 -1.69
C LYS A 563 -9.70 -1.79 -1.70
N VAL A 564 -10.53 -1.05 -0.99
CA VAL A 564 -10.31 0.36 -0.65
C VAL A 564 -9.91 0.47 0.81
N ILE A 565 -8.94 1.35 1.11
CA ILE A 565 -8.50 1.65 2.47
C ILE A 565 -8.68 3.14 2.73
N ALA A 566 -9.50 3.46 3.71
CA ALA A 566 -9.75 4.82 4.17
C ALA A 566 -9.13 5.01 5.56
N LEU A 567 -8.14 5.88 5.66
CA LEU A 567 -7.47 6.20 6.92
C LEU A 567 -8.08 7.45 7.53
N THR A 568 -8.49 7.33 8.79
CA THR A 568 -9.07 8.41 9.58
C THR A 568 -8.03 8.97 10.55
N SER A 569 -8.43 9.86 11.46
CA SER A 569 -7.53 10.36 12.52
C SER A 569 -7.18 9.32 13.57
N SER A 570 -7.90 8.21 13.67
CA SER A 570 -7.74 7.24 14.77
C SER A 570 -7.89 5.78 14.34
N GLY A 571 -8.00 5.51 13.04
CA GLY A 571 -8.19 4.16 12.54
C GLY A 571 -8.04 4.01 11.04
N ALA A 572 -8.12 2.76 10.60
CA ALA A 572 -8.11 2.34 9.21
C ALA A 572 -9.40 1.54 8.95
N ASP A 573 -10.22 2.04 8.02
CA ASP A 573 -11.38 1.32 7.49
C ASP A 573 -10.98 0.66 6.17
N TYR A 574 -11.41 -0.57 5.95
CA TYR A 574 -11.18 -1.27 4.68
C TYR A 574 -12.49 -1.84 4.13
N TYR A 575 -12.54 -1.88 2.80
CA TYR A 575 -13.69 -2.32 2.01
C TYR A 575 -13.17 -3.24 0.91
N GLN A 576 -13.14 -4.55 1.18
CA GLN A 576 -12.71 -5.56 0.21
C GLN A 576 -13.91 -5.98 -0.64
N PHE A 577 -13.78 -5.87 -1.95
CA PHE A 577 -14.85 -6.14 -2.91
C PHE A 577 -14.45 -7.18 -3.96
N ARG A 578 -13.17 -7.56 -4.03
CA ARG A 578 -12.64 -8.59 -4.93
C ARG A 578 -11.71 -9.55 -4.20
N ASN A 579 -11.38 -10.66 -4.85
CA ASN A 579 -10.52 -11.73 -4.36
C ASN A 579 -11.03 -12.36 -3.03
N ILE A 580 -12.35 -12.32 -2.82
CA ILE A 580 -12.99 -12.96 -1.65
C ILE A 580 -13.12 -14.45 -1.98
N SER A 581 -12.15 -15.25 -1.52
CA SER A 581 -12.04 -16.64 -1.94
C SER A 581 -11.68 -17.64 -0.84
N GLY A 582 -12.17 -18.87 -1.03
CA GLY A 582 -11.91 -20.03 -0.18
C GLY A 582 -13.17 -20.79 0.24
N PRO A 583 -13.05 -21.78 1.13
CA PRO A 583 -14.22 -22.54 1.57
C PRO A 583 -15.21 -21.64 2.32
N ALA A 584 -16.50 -21.98 2.23
CA ALA A 584 -17.59 -21.17 2.79
C ALA A 584 -17.39 -20.84 4.29
N LEU A 585 -16.81 -21.76 5.07
CA LEU A 585 -16.54 -21.52 6.49
C LEU A 585 -15.43 -20.48 6.73
N LYS A 586 -14.37 -20.49 5.91
CA LYS A 586 -13.30 -19.49 5.97
C LYS A 586 -13.83 -18.12 5.54
N VAL A 587 -14.43 -18.03 4.36
CA VAL A 587 -14.99 -16.78 3.82
C VAL A 587 -16.08 -16.25 4.77
N GLY A 588 -16.92 -17.13 5.30
CA GLY A 588 -17.93 -16.76 6.27
C GLY A 588 -17.34 -16.18 7.56
N SER A 589 -16.22 -16.72 8.04
CA SER A 589 -15.50 -16.16 9.19
C SER A 589 -14.92 -14.77 8.91
N GLN A 590 -14.52 -14.47 7.66
CA GLN A 590 -14.04 -13.13 7.27
C GLN A 590 -15.20 -12.12 7.27
N LEU A 591 -16.37 -12.51 6.74
CA LEU A 591 -17.56 -11.66 6.65
C LEU A 591 -18.13 -11.23 8.00
N VAL A 592 -17.95 -12.02 9.06
CA VAL A 592 -18.45 -11.69 10.40
C VAL A 592 -17.60 -10.58 11.01
N THR A 593 -18.00 -9.33 10.82
CA THR A 593 -17.35 -8.12 11.36
C THR A 593 -18.30 -7.31 12.24
N LYS A 594 -17.77 -6.39 13.07
CA LYS A 594 -18.61 -5.49 13.88
C LYS A 594 -19.56 -4.68 13.02
N GLU A 595 -19.09 -4.28 11.84
CA GLU A 595 -19.85 -3.50 10.87
C GLU A 595 -20.99 -4.31 10.27
N LEU A 596 -20.78 -5.59 9.94
CA LEU A 596 -21.87 -6.46 9.49
C LEU A 596 -22.91 -6.64 10.60
N LEU A 597 -22.49 -6.88 11.84
CA LEU A 597 -23.41 -7.04 12.96
C LEU A 597 -24.20 -5.75 13.22
N LYS A 598 -23.55 -4.59 13.12
CA LYS A 598 -24.23 -3.30 13.24
C LYS A 598 -25.26 -3.09 12.13
N LYS A 599 -24.90 -3.39 10.88
CA LYS A 599 -25.84 -3.33 9.74
C LYS A 599 -27.04 -4.26 9.92
N TRP A 600 -26.83 -5.44 10.53
CA TRP A 600 -27.92 -6.35 10.86
C TRP A 600 -28.80 -5.83 12.00
N GLU A 601 -28.22 -5.24 13.05
CA GLU A 601 -28.97 -4.54 14.09
C GLU A 601 -29.86 -3.43 13.51
N ASP A 602 -29.30 -2.61 12.61
CA ASP A 602 -29.99 -1.49 11.98
C ASP A 602 -31.13 -1.94 11.04
N SER A 603 -31.15 -3.22 10.63
CA SER A 603 -32.27 -3.81 9.86
C SER A 603 -33.52 -4.10 10.72
N GLY A 604 -33.40 -4.05 12.06
CA GLY A 604 -34.51 -4.23 13.00
C GLY A 604 -34.88 -5.68 13.34
N ASN A 605 -34.23 -6.68 12.72
CA ASN A 605 -34.53 -8.12 12.90
C ASN A 605 -33.40 -8.92 13.55
N SER A 606 -32.51 -8.26 14.31
CA SER A 606 -31.35 -8.91 14.93
C SER A 606 -31.71 -9.79 16.13
N ASN A 607 -31.03 -10.93 16.26
CA ASN A 607 -31.11 -11.82 17.43
C ASN A 607 -29.70 -12.26 17.84
N TRP A 608 -29.31 -11.95 19.08
CA TRP A 608 -27.94 -12.16 19.57
C TRP A 608 -27.72 -13.51 20.27
N ASN A 609 -28.61 -14.48 20.08
CA ASN A 609 -28.39 -15.85 20.56
C ASN A 609 -27.58 -16.67 19.55
N SER A 610 -28.23 -17.16 18.51
CA SER A 610 -27.61 -17.89 17.41
C SER A 610 -28.41 -17.73 16.13
N THR A 611 -27.74 -17.85 15.00
CA THR A 611 -28.33 -17.76 13.66
C THR A 611 -27.41 -18.42 12.63
N ASN A 612 -27.70 -18.26 11.34
CA ASN A 612 -26.77 -18.58 10.26
C ASN A 612 -26.35 -17.32 9.50
N LEU A 613 -25.14 -17.33 8.96
CA LEU A 613 -24.58 -16.18 8.24
C LEU A 613 -25.39 -15.84 6.99
N GLY A 614 -25.91 -16.85 6.26
CA GLY A 614 -26.77 -16.63 5.10
C GLY A 614 -27.99 -15.77 5.43
N TYR A 615 -28.62 -16.01 6.58
CA TYR A 615 -29.73 -15.19 7.06
C TYR A 615 -29.29 -13.74 7.30
N ILE A 616 -28.20 -13.51 8.04
CA ILE A 616 -27.68 -12.16 8.29
C ILE A 616 -27.42 -11.42 6.98
N LEU A 617 -26.71 -12.06 6.04
CA LEU A 617 -26.38 -11.47 4.73
C LEU A 617 -27.65 -11.11 3.96
N SER A 618 -28.67 -11.96 3.96
CA SER A 618 -29.95 -11.68 3.31
C SER A 618 -30.67 -10.47 3.94
N GLN A 619 -30.64 -10.35 5.28
CA GLN A 619 -31.27 -9.23 5.99
C GLN A 619 -30.52 -7.91 5.78
N THR A 620 -29.22 -7.95 5.48
CA THR A 620 -28.40 -6.76 5.21
C THR A 620 -28.32 -6.40 3.72
N GLY A 621 -29.16 -7.03 2.87
CA GLY A 621 -29.32 -6.69 1.46
C GLY A 621 -28.38 -7.41 0.49
N THR A 622 -27.69 -8.47 0.93
CA THR A 622 -26.88 -9.31 0.04
C THR A 622 -27.78 -10.15 -0.86
N ALA A 623 -27.44 -10.25 -2.15
CA ALA A 623 -28.20 -11.04 -3.13
C ALA A 623 -28.33 -12.52 -2.71
N SER A 624 -29.48 -13.13 -3.01
CA SER A 624 -29.80 -14.50 -2.58
C SER A 624 -28.80 -15.54 -3.09
N GLU A 625 -28.33 -15.40 -4.32
CA GLU A 625 -27.31 -16.28 -4.93
C GLU A 625 -25.97 -16.28 -4.18
N ILE A 626 -25.67 -15.22 -3.43
CA ILE A 626 -24.49 -15.11 -2.57
C ILE A 626 -24.84 -15.56 -1.16
N SER A 627 -25.92 -15.06 -0.55
CA SER A 627 -26.29 -15.41 0.83
C SER A 627 -26.54 -16.91 1.01
N ASP A 628 -27.07 -17.57 -0.02
CA ASP A 628 -27.38 -18.99 0.00
C ASP A 628 -26.14 -19.88 0.16
N LYS A 629 -24.97 -19.40 -0.30
CA LYS A 629 -23.68 -20.08 -0.13
C LYS A 629 -23.26 -20.19 1.35
N PHE A 630 -23.86 -19.39 2.24
CA PHE A 630 -23.53 -19.31 3.66
C PHE A 630 -24.63 -19.82 4.60
N LYS A 631 -25.68 -20.46 4.08
CA LYS A 631 -26.78 -21.03 4.90
C LYS A 631 -26.32 -22.07 5.92
N ASN A 632 -25.24 -22.78 5.62
CA ASN A 632 -24.66 -23.81 6.48
C ASN A 632 -23.54 -23.29 7.40
N VAL A 633 -23.31 -21.97 7.44
CA VAL A 633 -22.37 -21.34 8.37
C VAL A 633 -23.15 -20.80 9.56
N ASN A 634 -23.07 -21.50 10.68
CA ASN A 634 -23.78 -21.16 11.92
C ASN A 634 -22.96 -20.19 12.76
N LEU A 635 -23.66 -19.28 13.44
CA LEU A 635 -23.10 -18.25 14.30
C LEU A 635 -23.74 -18.34 15.68
N SER A 636 -22.91 -18.37 16.72
CA SER A 636 -23.33 -18.23 18.11
C SER A 636 -22.58 -17.07 18.74
N PHE A 637 -23.29 -16.07 19.22
CA PHE A 637 -22.67 -14.83 19.70
C PHE A 637 -22.27 -14.92 21.17
N SER A 638 -21.24 -14.15 21.54
CA SER A 638 -20.70 -14.07 22.90
C SER A 638 -20.54 -12.60 23.33
N PRO A 639 -21.01 -12.23 24.53
CA PRO A 639 -21.78 -13.05 25.47
C PRO A 639 -23.24 -13.23 24.99
N THR A 640 -23.87 -14.34 25.37
CA THR A 640 -25.23 -14.71 24.89
C THR A 640 -26.35 -13.82 25.44
N ASN A 641 -26.05 -12.94 26.40
CA ASN A 641 -27.01 -12.01 26.99
C ASN A 641 -26.92 -10.59 26.41
N ALA A 642 -26.10 -10.38 25.38
CA ALA A 642 -26.03 -9.10 24.71
C ALA A 642 -27.37 -8.76 24.04
N THR A 643 -27.77 -7.49 24.14
CA THR A 643 -28.98 -6.97 23.50
C THR A 643 -28.68 -6.10 22.28
N THR A 644 -27.40 -5.77 22.07
CA THR A 644 -26.91 -4.94 20.97
C THR A 644 -25.63 -5.52 20.38
N SER A 645 -25.36 -5.16 19.12
CA SER A 645 -24.14 -5.48 18.38
C SER A 645 -22.88 -5.03 19.13
N SER A 646 -22.92 -3.86 19.77
CA SER A 646 -21.83 -3.30 20.59
C SER A 646 -21.51 -4.12 21.85
N GLY A 647 -22.47 -4.92 22.33
CA GLY A 647 -22.28 -5.82 23.46
C GLY A 647 -21.58 -7.14 23.07
N ILE A 648 -21.47 -7.44 21.78
CA ILE A 648 -20.81 -8.67 21.28
C ILE A 648 -19.30 -8.49 21.27
N SER A 649 -18.60 -9.32 22.04
CA SER A 649 -17.13 -9.37 22.06
C SER A 649 -16.56 -10.47 21.17
N GLY A 650 -17.38 -11.44 20.76
CA GLY A 650 -16.96 -12.46 19.80
C GLY A 650 -18.07 -13.36 19.31
N VAL A 651 -17.73 -14.21 18.35
CA VAL A 651 -18.67 -15.11 17.67
C VAL A 651 -18.03 -16.48 17.49
N HIS A 652 -18.76 -17.53 17.83
CA HIS A 652 -18.44 -18.89 17.40
C HIS A 652 -19.02 -19.13 16.01
N VAL A 653 -18.15 -19.38 15.05
CA VAL A 653 -18.50 -19.67 13.65
C VAL A 653 -18.32 -21.17 13.41
N SER A 654 -19.38 -21.83 12.96
CA SER A 654 -19.40 -23.29 12.76
C SER A 654 -19.89 -23.68 11.37
N GLY A 655 -19.41 -24.79 10.84
CA GLY A 655 -19.85 -25.32 9.56
C GLY A 655 -19.08 -26.58 9.14
N LEU A 656 -19.42 -27.12 7.97
CA LEU A 656 -18.73 -28.27 7.40
C LEU A 656 -17.45 -27.85 6.65
N GLU A 657 -16.38 -28.58 6.89
CA GLU A 657 -15.07 -28.42 6.25
C GLU A 657 -14.47 -29.80 5.98
N ARG A 658 -14.28 -30.15 4.70
CA ARG A 658 -13.83 -31.49 4.26
C ARG A 658 -14.58 -32.66 4.93
N GLY A 659 -15.89 -32.50 5.13
CA GLY A 659 -16.77 -33.51 5.75
C GLY A 659 -16.79 -33.49 7.29
N GLU A 660 -15.96 -32.68 7.93
CA GLU A 660 -15.91 -32.53 9.39
C GLU A 660 -16.66 -31.27 9.84
N TRP A 661 -17.43 -31.38 10.92
CA TRP A 661 -18.08 -30.22 11.53
C TRP A 661 -17.09 -29.48 12.42
N LEU A 662 -16.77 -28.24 12.08
CA LEU A 662 -15.82 -27.42 12.81
C LEU A 662 -16.50 -26.24 13.48
N THR A 663 -15.90 -25.73 14.55
CA THR A 663 -16.33 -24.52 15.26
C THR A 663 -15.12 -23.72 15.68
N PHE A 664 -15.14 -22.43 15.39
CA PHE A 664 -14.05 -21.50 15.67
C PHE A 664 -14.57 -20.30 16.44
N TYR A 665 -13.82 -19.83 17.42
CA TYR A 665 -14.09 -18.55 18.07
C TYR A 665 -13.36 -17.42 17.33
N LYS A 666 -14.09 -16.36 17.00
CA LYS A 666 -13.58 -15.09 16.46
C LYS A 666 -13.88 -13.98 17.47
N GLY A 667 -12.83 -13.34 17.99
CA GLY A 667 -13.00 -12.06 18.69
C GLY A 667 -13.41 -10.97 17.70
N LEU A 668 -14.13 -9.96 18.17
CA LEU A 668 -14.59 -8.82 17.36
C LEU A 668 -14.05 -7.49 17.85
#